data_AF-A0A349H3N5-F1
#
_entry.id   AF-A0A349H3N5-F1
#
_cell.length_a   1.000
_cell.length_b   1.000
_cell.length_c   1.000
_cell.angle_alpha   90.00
_cell.angle_beta   90.00
_cell.angle_gamma   90.00
#
_symmetry.space_group_name_H-M   'P 1'
#
loop_
_entity.id
_entity.type
_entity.pdbx_description
1 polymer ?
#
loop_
_entity_poly.entity_id
_entity_poly.type
_entity_poly.pdbx_seq_one_letter_code
_entity_poly.pdbx_strand_id
1 'polypeptide(L)'
;MESRMRWVSILFAFLALGAVSSVQATTYYWDGNNATTGLDRASGTWDNTSTLWRKGFSSGALSQWPNTDPSNADTAQLVDTAGTLMLNSDSVNINVNTITFGTTGYTIAASTNGTAALNLSGTTPTIDVGTVDATIKAKITGIAGFTKTGSGTLTLSGANTFTGGLTLNGGNVNCGTTSVDSLGAVNSVVTVNSASTIHIAGGGFGATTLNKSFVLNASLAFTGGNGATITGPVSGTGSIKPSQTGNINQRPLILASTNNTFTGAIGGDQTSFITVNSLSDVVGSGDINLGRGASYSRFDWGSGAASALTLNNRQIVLSGEGVINNANTNTANIVTINSNLKVSGGGAKTLTLGGANTGMNRFNGIIADGVLPRAVISVTKADAGQWILSGANTYSGNTTLNAGTLCLGGPNPNNDSSVVTIATAATLNLNFSGTESVRKLFIGTTPMAAGIYKAVGSSATGTPIPQITGTGTLTVIGVTLGLGDSMGGRPQVAVNATVTYTLTFSEDMDARTVSASAFGNAGTATIKIGAITQLSPRVFTLLITPTSLGTLRLQVRAGAVLKDTANNALRTTAAIPDDTTITVYQPQLDAGSPTLLTALAELRSHIQGTSTLTPAQINAHKLTIDAQKPLFGSSASTIVAALDLVGTYDSVVGPLWVAQPGFTRATVTNDMRWTICTVMQDIMDLTYTVTNLVNHADLLDGFTFGSAAYFPGACPPPSDPNVTHSVLINANFLNTFGWHTWDELGPAMKPTGNYLAPGSIATVTVPPSLVGRGYNIRVGCHKWDMSNRPTLKRLDRVTVFYPINSTETRVANPFGGGIYIEVPSYVTNVGIVSIQVRNAVRSPYFSAKPFHTTTPAQWLVERASPAPWADFQSDKFMMQVPTSWISKMPDPTQLMKDWDAAADTCNDLMGFPRDRGKETMYDQIDVNLHKTGGYPGYPTSNYTGDAGPGNGNGYSGYFLVRGPQYADNVHFHEHGHGYYIGCNRPQLPGEIESVINLLHVAVWNQRFGYSLDDA
;
A
#
# COMPACT_ATOMS: atom_id res chain seq x y z
N MET A 1 78.18 3.81 6.35
CA MET A 1 77.49 2.55 6.69
C MET A 1 76.12 2.61 6.02
N GLU A 2 76.00 2.52 4.69
CA GLU A 2 76.21 1.34 3.82
C GLU A 2 75.08 0.31 3.98
N SER A 3 74.37 -0.16 2.94
CA SER A 3 74.52 -0.09 1.47
C SER A 3 73.12 0.08 0.82
N ARG A 4 72.86 0.94 -0.20
CA ARG A 4 73.25 0.92 -1.65
C ARG A 4 72.69 -0.32 -2.37
N MET A 5 71.96 -0.29 -3.51
CA MET A 5 71.68 0.70 -4.59
C MET A 5 70.34 0.35 -5.31
N ARG A 6 69.98 0.87 -6.51
CA ARG A 6 69.49 2.24 -6.87
C ARG A 6 69.05 2.31 -8.37
N TRP A 7 67.78 2.62 -8.64
CA TRP A 7 67.20 3.32 -9.83
C TRP A 7 67.27 2.77 -11.29
N VAL A 8 66.08 2.66 -11.92
CA VAL A 8 65.61 3.16 -13.24
C VAL A 8 66.00 2.54 -14.62
N SER A 9 64.91 2.32 -15.39
CA SER A 9 64.62 2.18 -16.84
C SER A 9 65.65 2.44 -17.96
N ILE A 10 65.58 1.62 -19.04
CA ILE A 10 65.29 1.97 -20.48
C ILE A 10 65.72 0.85 -21.48
N LEU A 11 64.74 0.33 -22.23
CA LEU A 11 64.67 -0.01 -23.68
C LEU A 11 65.79 -0.79 -24.47
N PHE A 12 65.32 -1.81 -25.22
CA PHE A 12 65.84 -2.49 -26.45
C PHE A 12 67.27 -3.07 -26.54
N ALA A 13 67.34 -4.40 -26.68
CA ALA A 13 68.24 -5.10 -27.61
C ALA A 13 67.54 -6.38 -28.12
N PHE A 14 67.69 -6.72 -29.41
CA PHE A 14 67.02 -7.85 -30.09
C PHE A 14 68.07 -8.84 -30.65
N LEU A 15 67.61 -10.04 -31.04
CA LEU A 15 68.33 -11.15 -31.72
C LEU A 15 69.37 -11.97 -30.92
N ALA A 16 68.96 -13.20 -30.57
CA ALA A 16 69.65 -14.42 -31.00
C ALA A 16 68.65 -15.60 -31.06
N LEU A 17 68.24 -15.95 -32.28
CA LEU A 17 67.21 -16.93 -32.62
C LEU A 17 67.41 -18.31 -31.97
N GLY A 18 66.44 -18.70 -31.13
CA GLY A 18 65.94 -20.07 -31.05
C GLY A 18 64.46 -20.05 -31.43
N ALA A 19 64.16 -20.09 -32.73
CA ALA A 19 62.78 -20.02 -33.21
C ALA A 19 62.05 -21.35 -32.96
N VAL A 20 61.52 -21.53 -31.74
CA VAL A 20 60.34 -22.39 -31.56
C VAL A 20 59.22 -21.76 -32.37
N SER A 21 58.93 -22.36 -33.51
CA SER A 21 57.77 -22.02 -34.33
C SER A 21 56.52 -22.15 -33.47
N SER A 22 55.91 -21.02 -33.11
CA SER A 22 54.53 -21.03 -32.64
C SER A 22 53.68 -21.63 -33.76
N VAL A 23 53.18 -22.84 -33.56
CA VAL A 23 52.24 -23.46 -34.49
C VAL A 23 51.02 -22.54 -34.56
N GLN A 24 50.87 -21.85 -35.68
CA GLN A 24 49.78 -20.90 -35.85
C GLN A 24 48.47 -21.69 -35.93
N ALA A 25 47.64 -21.53 -34.89
CA ALA A 25 46.30 -22.09 -34.81
C ALA A 25 45.54 -21.82 -36.12
N THR A 26 45.16 -22.88 -36.84
CA THR A 26 44.36 -22.81 -38.05
C THR A 26 42.90 -23.10 -37.71
N THR A 27 42.00 -22.34 -38.29
CA THR A 27 40.55 -22.53 -38.13
C THR A 27 40.02 -23.42 -39.24
N TYR A 28 39.38 -24.52 -38.86
CA TYR A 28 38.73 -25.48 -39.74
C TYR A 28 37.22 -25.47 -39.51
N TYR A 29 36.46 -25.42 -40.59
CA TYR A 29 34.99 -25.47 -40.58
C TYR A 29 34.53 -26.88 -40.93
N TRP A 30 33.57 -27.41 -40.17
CA TRP A 30 32.94 -28.70 -40.46
C TRP A 30 32.13 -28.63 -41.76
N ASP A 31 32.20 -29.68 -42.58
CA ASP A 31 31.45 -29.79 -43.83
C ASP A 31 31.12 -31.26 -44.16
N GLY A 32 29.98 -31.74 -43.66
CA GLY A 32 29.57 -33.15 -43.72
C GLY A 32 29.07 -33.67 -45.08
N ASN A 33 29.05 -32.83 -46.13
CA ASN A 33 28.54 -33.18 -47.46
C ASN A 33 29.62 -33.60 -48.48
N ASN A 34 30.91 -33.36 -48.20
CA ASN A 34 32.04 -33.52 -49.12
C ASN A 34 31.90 -32.77 -50.48
N ALA A 35 31.24 -31.60 -50.47
CA ALA A 35 30.93 -30.77 -51.64
C ALA A 35 31.87 -29.56 -51.75
N THR A 36 32.01 -29.03 -52.96
CA THR A 36 32.98 -27.97 -53.29
C THR A 36 32.51 -26.54 -52.97
N THR A 37 31.25 -26.34 -52.59
CA THR A 37 30.64 -25.01 -52.33
C THR A 37 29.53 -25.08 -51.29
N GLY A 38 29.48 -24.11 -50.38
CA GLY A 38 28.46 -24.02 -49.32
C GLY A 38 28.81 -24.83 -48.07
N LEU A 39 28.09 -24.64 -46.97
CA LEU A 39 28.11 -25.51 -45.81
C LEU A 39 26.76 -26.21 -45.76
N ASP A 40 26.74 -27.54 -45.82
CA ASP A 40 25.48 -28.32 -45.77
C ASP A 40 25.74 -29.70 -45.15
N ARG A 41 24.72 -30.27 -44.50
CA ARG A 41 24.79 -31.46 -43.62
C ARG A 41 25.56 -31.30 -42.30
N ALA A 42 24.76 -30.89 -41.33
CA ALA A 42 24.97 -30.85 -39.89
C ALA A 42 25.55 -32.09 -39.15
N SER A 43 25.62 -33.26 -39.78
CA SER A 43 25.89 -34.54 -39.09
C SER A 43 26.84 -35.43 -39.89
N GLY A 44 27.73 -36.12 -39.20
CA GLY A 44 28.71 -37.03 -39.78
C GLY A 44 29.74 -37.48 -38.74
N THR A 45 30.87 -38.04 -39.20
CA THR A 45 31.92 -38.59 -38.33
C THR A 45 33.12 -37.66 -38.25
N TRP A 46 33.54 -37.30 -37.03
CA TRP A 46 34.85 -36.69 -36.77
C TRP A 46 35.87 -37.82 -36.58
N ASP A 47 36.71 -37.99 -37.60
CA ASP A 47 37.85 -38.89 -37.61
C ASP A 47 39.13 -38.14 -38.06
N ASN A 48 40.21 -38.87 -38.25
CA ASN A 48 41.50 -38.39 -38.75
C ASN A 48 41.82 -38.86 -40.19
N THR A 49 40.84 -39.43 -40.91
CA THR A 49 41.05 -40.09 -42.22
C THR A 49 40.19 -39.50 -43.33
N SER A 50 38.98 -39.02 -43.01
CA SER A 50 38.05 -38.37 -43.92
C SER A 50 38.44 -36.90 -44.17
N THR A 51 38.20 -36.43 -45.40
CA THR A 51 38.40 -35.02 -45.78
C THR A 51 37.10 -34.24 -45.61
N LEU A 52 36.70 -33.96 -44.36
CA LEU A 52 35.45 -33.27 -44.02
C LEU A 52 35.65 -31.92 -43.31
N TRP A 53 36.89 -31.39 -43.31
CA TRP A 53 37.26 -30.13 -42.66
C TRP A 53 37.82 -29.11 -43.65
N ARG A 54 37.23 -27.91 -43.70
CA ARG A 54 37.56 -26.86 -44.67
C ARG A 54 38.38 -25.72 -44.05
N LYS A 55 39.46 -25.30 -44.72
CA LYS A 55 40.27 -24.12 -44.35
C LYS A 55 39.65 -22.83 -44.90
N GLY A 56 38.46 -22.48 -44.44
CA GLY A 56 37.71 -21.29 -44.86
C GLY A 56 36.20 -21.45 -44.69
N PHE A 57 35.49 -20.35 -44.43
CA PHE A 57 34.09 -20.34 -44.02
C PHE A 57 33.10 -20.90 -45.07
N SER A 58 33.32 -20.64 -46.36
CA SER A 58 32.36 -21.02 -47.42
C SER A 58 32.97 -21.48 -48.74
N SER A 59 34.30 -21.46 -48.87
CA SER A 59 35.05 -21.92 -50.05
C SER A 59 36.43 -22.42 -49.65
N GLY A 60 37.02 -23.28 -50.49
CA GLY A 60 38.32 -23.91 -50.26
C GLY A 60 38.25 -25.44 -50.33
N ALA A 61 39.41 -26.08 -50.51
CA ALA A 61 39.51 -27.54 -50.52
C ALA A 61 39.27 -28.13 -49.13
N LEU A 62 38.67 -29.32 -49.11
CA LEU A 62 38.53 -30.11 -47.89
C LEU A 62 39.83 -30.82 -47.52
N SER A 63 40.00 -31.07 -46.23
CA SER A 63 41.19 -31.63 -45.62
C SER A 63 40.80 -32.54 -44.44
N GLN A 64 41.73 -33.41 -44.04
CA GLN A 64 41.60 -34.19 -42.81
C GLN A 64 41.73 -33.30 -41.58
N TRP A 65 41.12 -33.69 -40.46
CA TRP A 65 41.40 -33.04 -39.17
C TRP A 65 42.87 -33.24 -38.79
N PRO A 66 43.65 -32.19 -38.51
CA PRO A 66 45.07 -32.30 -38.13
C PRO A 66 45.20 -32.84 -36.69
N ASN A 67 45.07 -34.16 -36.52
CA ASN A 67 44.89 -34.80 -35.21
C ASN A 67 46.16 -34.90 -34.32
N THR A 68 46.98 -33.85 -34.31
CA THR A 68 48.31 -33.81 -33.66
C THR A 68 48.24 -34.01 -32.14
N ASP A 69 48.85 -35.08 -31.65
CA ASP A 69 49.04 -35.39 -30.22
C ASP A 69 50.43 -34.89 -29.75
N PRO A 70 50.59 -34.27 -28.56
CA PRO A 70 49.61 -33.83 -27.57
C PRO A 70 49.27 -32.34 -27.66
N SER A 71 49.61 -31.68 -28.79
CA SER A 71 49.57 -30.22 -28.93
C SER A 71 49.00 -29.76 -30.27
N ASN A 72 47.87 -30.32 -30.70
CA ASN A 72 47.00 -29.64 -31.66
C ASN A 72 46.67 -28.24 -31.09
N ALA A 73 46.84 -27.20 -31.90
CA ALA A 73 46.57 -25.80 -31.56
C ALA A 73 45.35 -25.25 -32.33
N ASP A 74 44.70 -26.10 -33.14
CA ASP A 74 43.72 -25.72 -34.14
C ASP A 74 42.32 -25.53 -33.57
N THR A 75 41.47 -24.86 -34.35
CA THR A 75 40.09 -24.51 -33.99
C THR A 75 39.09 -25.23 -34.87
N ALA A 76 38.16 -25.99 -34.28
CA ALA A 76 37.00 -26.55 -34.95
C ALA A 76 35.80 -25.59 -34.87
N GLN A 77 35.23 -25.21 -36.02
CA GLN A 77 34.06 -24.34 -36.14
C GLN A 77 32.83 -25.15 -36.58
N LEU A 78 31.81 -25.13 -35.74
CA LEU A 78 30.52 -25.82 -35.92
C LEU A 78 29.43 -24.75 -36.09
N VAL A 79 29.32 -24.21 -37.29
CA VAL A 79 28.57 -22.98 -37.62
C VAL A 79 27.56 -23.15 -38.76
N ASP A 80 27.40 -24.37 -39.27
CA ASP A 80 26.39 -24.73 -40.28
C ASP A 80 25.05 -25.11 -39.62
N THR A 81 24.25 -25.94 -40.27
CA THR A 81 23.00 -26.45 -39.68
C THR A 81 23.31 -27.31 -38.45
N ALA A 82 22.49 -27.24 -37.40
CA ALA A 82 22.75 -28.00 -36.17
C ALA A 82 22.46 -29.50 -36.30
N GLY A 83 23.35 -30.35 -35.76
CA GLY A 83 23.24 -31.81 -35.87
C GLY A 83 24.24 -32.57 -35.00
N THR A 84 24.41 -33.88 -35.28
CA THR A 84 25.27 -34.76 -34.47
C THR A 84 26.58 -35.09 -35.17
N LEU A 85 27.69 -34.64 -34.58
CA LEU A 85 29.04 -34.98 -34.95
C LEU A 85 29.52 -36.16 -34.08
N MET A 86 29.59 -37.35 -34.67
CA MET A 86 30.01 -38.57 -34.00
C MET A 86 31.53 -38.70 -34.04
N LEU A 87 32.20 -38.90 -32.91
CA LEU A 87 33.59 -39.36 -32.90
C LEU A 87 33.66 -40.76 -33.53
N ASN A 88 34.79 -41.07 -34.16
CA ASN A 88 35.06 -42.35 -34.82
C ASN A 88 34.79 -43.60 -33.93
N SER A 89 34.64 -44.75 -34.60
CA SER A 89 34.59 -46.07 -33.95
C SER A 89 35.93 -46.53 -33.41
N ASP A 90 37.00 -46.01 -33.99
CA ASP A 90 38.37 -46.43 -33.72
C ASP A 90 38.86 -45.82 -32.40
N SER A 91 39.78 -46.48 -31.70
CA SER A 91 40.26 -46.01 -30.38
C SER A 91 41.18 -44.77 -30.42
N VAL A 92 41.09 -43.95 -31.47
CA VAL A 92 41.93 -42.76 -31.67
C VAL A 92 41.18 -41.52 -31.17
N ASN A 93 41.68 -40.89 -30.12
CA ASN A 93 41.12 -39.64 -29.61
C ASN A 93 41.24 -38.50 -30.63
N ILE A 94 40.27 -37.59 -30.61
CA ILE A 94 40.31 -36.35 -31.37
C ILE A 94 40.98 -35.27 -30.53
N ASN A 95 42.19 -34.87 -30.92
CA ASN A 95 42.98 -33.81 -30.33
C ASN A 95 42.53 -32.45 -30.89
N VAL A 96 42.08 -31.53 -30.05
CA VAL A 96 41.64 -30.19 -30.44
C VAL A 96 41.90 -29.16 -29.35
N ASN A 97 42.32 -27.94 -29.71
CA ASN A 97 42.48 -26.84 -28.76
C ASN A 97 41.19 -26.04 -28.59
N THR A 98 40.60 -25.57 -29.68
CA THR A 98 39.39 -24.73 -29.62
C THR A 98 38.22 -25.36 -30.35
N ILE A 99 37.03 -25.31 -29.75
CA ILE A 99 35.76 -25.62 -30.42
C ILE A 99 34.85 -24.41 -30.32
N THR A 100 34.30 -23.96 -31.42
CA THR A 100 33.31 -22.88 -31.47
C THR A 100 32.01 -23.41 -32.05
N PHE A 101 30.91 -23.23 -31.32
CA PHE A 101 29.56 -23.49 -31.78
C PHE A 101 28.88 -22.18 -32.20
N GLY A 102 28.42 -22.10 -33.46
CA GLY A 102 27.68 -20.96 -34.00
C GLY A 102 26.16 -21.17 -34.10
N THR A 103 25.68 -22.40 -33.94
CA THR A 103 24.27 -22.77 -34.14
C THR A 103 23.72 -23.58 -32.96
N THR A 104 22.51 -23.26 -32.50
CA THR A 104 21.85 -23.98 -31.40
C THR A 104 21.47 -25.40 -31.80
N GLY A 105 21.83 -26.38 -30.97
CA GLY A 105 21.40 -27.79 -31.10
C GLY A 105 22.51 -28.77 -31.51
N TYR A 106 23.72 -28.30 -31.83
CA TYR A 106 24.84 -29.19 -32.16
C TYR A 106 25.16 -30.15 -31.01
N THR A 107 25.47 -31.39 -31.37
CA THR A 107 25.85 -32.46 -30.45
C THR A 107 27.13 -33.15 -30.89
N ILE A 108 28.18 -33.13 -30.06
CA ILE A 108 29.34 -34.02 -30.23
C ILE A 108 29.10 -35.29 -29.42
N ALA A 109 29.11 -36.47 -30.04
CA ALA A 109 28.82 -37.75 -29.39
C ALA A 109 29.90 -38.80 -29.68
N ALA A 110 30.08 -39.79 -28.80
CA ALA A 110 30.83 -40.98 -29.14
C ALA A 110 29.96 -41.95 -29.97
N SER A 111 30.57 -42.79 -30.80
CA SER A 111 29.88 -43.90 -31.44
C SER A 111 29.50 -44.98 -30.40
N THR A 112 28.42 -45.74 -30.65
CA THR A 112 27.77 -46.62 -29.64
C THR A 112 28.71 -47.63 -28.97
N ASN A 113 29.78 -48.04 -29.66
CA ASN A 113 30.81 -48.97 -29.16
C ASN A 113 32.23 -48.37 -29.21
N GLY A 114 32.39 -47.11 -29.59
CA GLY A 114 33.71 -46.47 -29.77
C GLY A 114 34.30 -45.99 -28.45
N THR A 115 35.61 -46.12 -28.30
CA THR A 115 36.35 -45.64 -27.11
C THR A 115 36.97 -44.25 -27.29
N ALA A 116 36.78 -43.63 -28.45
CA ALA A 116 37.34 -42.31 -28.77
C ALA A 116 36.84 -41.22 -27.82
N ALA A 117 37.78 -40.43 -27.30
CA ALA A 117 37.51 -39.24 -26.51
C ALA A 117 37.85 -37.96 -27.27
N LEU A 118 37.23 -36.86 -26.85
CA LEU A 118 37.58 -35.51 -27.23
C LEU A 118 38.71 -35.04 -26.31
N ASN A 119 39.93 -35.06 -26.79
CA ASN A 119 41.11 -34.65 -26.05
C ASN A 119 41.35 -33.15 -26.24
N LEU A 120 41.04 -32.37 -25.21
CA LEU A 120 41.28 -30.93 -25.21
C LEU A 120 42.77 -30.69 -24.96
N SER A 121 43.49 -30.54 -26.08
CA SER A 121 44.95 -30.50 -26.20
C SER A 121 45.43 -29.10 -26.52
N GLY A 122 46.68 -28.76 -26.20
CA GLY A 122 47.21 -27.41 -26.39
C GLY A 122 47.36 -26.63 -25.08
N THR A 123 47.77 -25.36 -25.17
CA THR A 123 48.16 -24.55 -24.00
C THR A 123 46.99 -23.90 -23.28
N THR A 124 45.92 -23.55 -23.98
CA THR A 124 44.72 -22.91 -23.42
C THR A 124 43.44 -23.40 -24.12
N PRO A 125 43.03 -24.67 -23.94
CA PRO A 125 41.88 -25.20 -24.66
C PRO A 125 40.60 -24.44 -24.31
N THR A 126 39.75 -24.20 -25.31
CA THR A 126 38.57 -23.33 -25.20
C THR A 126 37.36 -23.93 -25.89
N ILE A 127 36.21 -23.94 -25.22
CA ILE A 127 34.91 -24.24 -25.82
C ILE A 127 34.09 -22.95 -25.79
N ASP A 128 33.93 -22.35 -26.96
CA ASP A 128 33.08 -21.18 -27.16
C ASP A 128 31.72 -21.61 -27.69
N VAL A 129 30.64 -21.11 -27.08
CA VAL A 129 29.27 -21.34 -27.54
C VAL A 129 28.58 -20.04 -27.93
N GLY A 130 29.27 -18.90 -27.94
CA GLY A 130 28.66 -17.61 -28.28
C GLY A 130 27.36 -17.36 -27.50
N THR A 131 26.24 -17.25 -28.20
CA THR A 131 24.88 -17.13 -27.62
C THR A 131 24.01 -18.38 -27.82
N VAL A 132 24.58 -19.52 -28.24
CA VAL A 132 23.85 -20.73 -28.63
C VAL A 132 23.97 -21.87 -27.60
N ASP A 133 23.04 -22.81 -27.64
CA ASP A 133 23.09 -24.00 -26.79
C ASP A 133 23.70 -25.20 -27.55
N ALA A 134 24.70 -25.85 -26.96
CA ALA A 134 25.45 -26.96 -27.54
C ALA A 134 25.59 -28.13 -26.56
N THR A 135 25.78 -29.34 -27.07
CA THR A 135 25.90 -30.57 -26.26
C THR A 135 27.18 -31.34 -26.59
N ILE A 136 27.88 -31.81 -25.57
CA ILE A 136 28.96 -32.80 -25.69
C ILE A 136 28.59 -34.03 -24.84
N LYS A 137 28.24 -35.11 -25.54
CA LYS A 137 28.00 -36.46 -24.99
C LYS A 137 29.27 -37.31 -25.02
N ALA A 138 30.21 -37.01 -25.92
CA ALA A 138 31.51 -37.65 -25.96
C ALA A 138 32.28 -37.40 -24.65
N LYS A 139 33.13 -38.35 -24.26
CA LYS A 139 34.04 -38.20 -23.13
C LYS A 139 35.09 -37.12 -23.45
N ILE A 140 35.29 -36.18 -22.54
CA ILE A 140 36.37 -35.18 -22.61
C ILE A 140 37.58 -35.65 -21.79
N THR A 141 38.77 -35.56 -22.38
CA THR A 141 40.08 -35.79 -21.73
C THR A 141 41.01 -34.58 -21.91
N GLY A 142 42.16 -34.61 -21.23
CA GLY A 142 43.20 -33.58 -21.34
C GLY A 142 43.77 -33.18 -19.98
N ILE A 143 45.04 -32.77 -19.96
CA ILE A 143 45.72 -32.33 -18.72
C ILE A 143 45.56 -30.83 -18.44
N ALA A 144 45.34 -30.01 -19.47
CA ALA A 144 45.18 -28.56 -19.33
C ALA A 144 43.81 -28.17 -18.75
N GLY A 145 42.78 -29.00 -18.97
CA GLY A 145 41.39 -28.60 -18.76
C GLY A 145 40.91 -27.69 -19.89
N PHE A 146 39.91 -26.84 -19.65
CA PHE A 146 39.43 -25.90 -20.68
C PHE A 146 38.70 -24.67 -20.12
N THR A 147 38.59 -23.64 -20.95
CA THR A 147 37.77 -22.45 -20.70
C THR A 147 36.46 -22.52 -21.48
N LYS A 148 35.32 -22.32 -20.81
CA LYS A 148 34.01 -22.09 -21.42
C LYS A 148 33.79 -20.58 -21.59
N THR A 149 33.54 -20.14 -22.83
CA THR A 149 33.16 -18.76 -23.17
C THR A 149 31.75 -18.69 -23.78
N GLY A 150 31.25 -17.46 -24.00
CA GLY A 150 29.90 -17.23 -24.51
C GLY A 150 28.81 -17.33 -23.44
N SER A 151 27.72 -16.59 -23.60
CA SER A 151 26.55 -16.61 -22.71
C SER A 151 25.63 -17.83 -22.91
N GLY A 152 25.75 -18.54 -24.03
CA GLY A 152 24.97 -19.76 -24.31
C GLY A 152 25.28 -20.96 -23.40
N THR A 153 24.48 -22.01 -23.52
CA THR A 153 24.54 -23.19 -22.64
C THR A 153 25.40 -24.32 -23.22
N LEU A 154 26.36 -24.82 -22.44
CA LEU A 154 27.10 -26.04 -22.77
C LEU A 154 26.59 -27.22 -21.93
N THR A 155 25.98 -28.22 -22.57
CA THR A 155 25.56 -29.46 -21.91
C THR A 155 26.68 -30.50 -21.96
N LEU A 156 27.24 -30.85 -20.81
CA LEU A 156 28.27 -31.87 -20.65
C LEU A 156 27.64 -33.15 -20.10
N SER A 157 27.69 -34.22 -20.89
CA SER A 157 27.07 -35.51 -20.55
C SER A 157 27.99 -36.73 -20.75
N GLY A 158 29.22 -36.51 -21.20
CA GLY A 158 30.28 -37.53 -21.11
C GLY A 158 30.77 -37.74 -19.68
N ALA A 159 31.26 -38.94 -19.37
CA ALA A 159 32.01 -39.23 -18.14
C ALA A 159 33.44 -38.67 -18.29
N ASN A 160 33.60 -37.37 -18.04
CA ASN A 160 34.78 -36.61 -18.42
C ASN A 160 35.95 -36.84 -17.44
N THR A 161 37.14 -37.12 -17.95
CA THR A 161 38.32 -37.42 -17.10
C THR A 161 39.50 -36.50 -17.39
N PHE A 162 39.23 -35.27 -17.85
CA PHE A 162 40.26 -34.23 -17.87
C PHE A 162 40.68 -33.86 -16.43
N THR A 163 41.99 -33.71 -16.21
CA THR A 163 42.56 -33.48 -14.86
C THR A 163 42.81 -32.00 -14.57
N GLY A 164 42.93 -31.17 -15.61
CA GLY A 164 43.03 -29.72 -15.48
C GLY A 164 41.71 -29.05 -15.07
N GLY A 165 41.77 -27.73 -14.90
CA GLY A 165 40.63 -26.95 -14.41
C GLY A 165 39.57 -26.66 -15.47
N LEU A 166 38.32 -26.48 -15.03
CA LEU A 166 37.25 -25.90 -15.84
C LEU A 166 37.12 -24.41 -15.49
N THR A 167 37.38 -23.53 -16.44
CA THR A 167 37.20 -22.08 -16.25
C THR A 167 35.91 -21.61 -16.92
N LEU A 168 35.03 -20.95 -16.17
CA LEU A 168 33.78 -20.37 -16.66
C LEU A 168 33.94 -18.86 -16.84
N ASN A 169 34.02 -18.43 -18.09
CA ASN A 169 34.01 -17.03 -18.52
C ASN A 169 32.62 -16.63 -19.07
N GLY A 170 31.55 -17.23 -18.52
CA GLY A 170 30.15 -16.86 -18.77
C GLY A 170 29.23 -17.99 -19.23
N GLY A 171 27.94 -17.70 -19.16
CA GLY A 171 26.86 -18.56 -19.63
C GLY A 171 26.53 -19.71 -18.69
N ASN A 172 25.87 -20.73 -19.26
CA ASN A 172 25.36 -21.87 -18.50
C ASN A 172 26.16 -23.14 -18.81
N VAL A 173 26.33 -24.01 -17.81
CA VAL A 173 26.83 -25.38 -17.98
C VAL A 173 25.81 -26.35 -17.40
N ASN A 174 25.27 -27.23 -18.24
CA ASN A 174 24.35 -28.27 -17.81
C ASN A 174 25.12 -29.59 -17.62
N CYS A 175 25.10 -30.13 -16.41
CA CYS A 175 25.55 -31.50 -16.14
C CYS A 175 24.44 -32.46 -16.59
N GLY A 176 24.60 -33.04 -17.78
CA GLY A 176 23.58 -33.80 -18.49
C GLY A 176 23.50 -35.30 -18.15
N THR A 177 24.23 -35.76 -17.13
CA THR A 177 24.08 -37.11 -16.57
C THR A 177 24.11 -37.08 -15.05
N THR A 178 23.66 -38.19 -14.44
CA THR A 178 23.84 -38.47 -13.01
C THR A 178 25.30 -38.79 -12.62
N SER A 179 26.26 -38.68 -13.54
CA SER A 179 27.68 -38.90 -13.24
C SER A 179 28.33 -37.65 -12.64
N VAL A 180 28.99 -37.86 -11.51
CA VAL A 180 29.80 -36.90 -10.75
C VAL A 180 30.97 -36.32 -11.57
N ASP A 181 31.34 -36.98 -12.67
CA ASP A 181 32.49 -36.65 -13.52
C ASP A 181 32.14 -35.72 -14.70
N SER A 182 30.91 -35.22 -14.81
CA SER A 182 30.50 -34.32 -15.91
C SER A 182 31.37 -33.05 -16.00
N LEU A 183 31.97 -32.62 -14.89
CA LEU A 183 32.88 -31.46 -14.80
C LEU A 183 34.38 -31.88 -14.73
N GLY A 184 34.74 -33.08 -15.18
CA GLY A 184 36.12 -33.61 -15.24
C GLY A 184 36.46 -34.56 -14.09
N ALA A 185 37.75 -34.92 -13.95
CA ALA A 185 38.23 -35.84 -12.90
C ALA A 185 38.11 -35.29 -11.47
N VAL A 186 38.10 -36.18 -10.48
CA VAL A 186 38.13 -35.82 -9.05
C VAL A 186 39.28 -34.88 -8.70
N ASN A 187 39.03 -33.97 -7.75
CA ASN A 187 39.94 -32.93 -7.27
C ASN A 187 40.34 -31.86 -8.29
N SER A 188 39.82 -31.88 -9.54
CA SER A 188 40.02 -30.75 -10.45
C SER A 188 39.25 -29.51 -9.97
N VAL A 189 39.70 -28.33 -10.39
CA VAL A 189 39.19 -27.03 -9.93
C VAL A 189 38.19 -26.45 -10.93
N VAL A 190 37.08 -25.91 -10.43
CA VAL A 190 36.17 -25.07 -11.23
C VAL A 190 36.38 -23.60 -10.87
N THR A 191 36.82 -22.79 -11.82
CA THR A 191 37.09 -21.35 -11.65
C THR A 191 36.00 -20.54 -12.35
N VAL A 192 35.41 -19.56 -11.68
CA VAL A 192 34.31 -18.74 -12.21
C VAL A 192 34.74 -17.27 -12.29
N ASN A 193 35.04 -16.77 -13.49
CA ASN A 193 35.50 -15.40 -13.73
C ASN A 193 34.41 -14.46 -14.24
N SER A 194 33.26 -14.98 -14.65
CA SER A 194 32.10 -14.20 -15.06
C SER A 194 30.82 -14.86 -14.58
N ALA A 195 29.74 -14.08 -14.47
CA ALA A 195 28.46 -14.58 -13.96
C ALA A 195 28.02 -15.82 -14.76
N SER A 196 27.87 -16.95 -14.07
CA SER A 196 27.66 -18.26 -14.70
C SER A 196 26.64 -19.10 -13.93
N THR A 197 25.99 -20.04 -14.61
CA THR A 197 25.09 -21.03 -14.00
C THR A 197 25.64 -22.44 -14.18
N ILE A 198 25.60 -23.26 -13.13
CA ILE A 198 25.70 -24.72 -13.25
C ILE A 198 24.32 -25.32 -12.99
N HIS A 199 23.78 -26.00 -13.99
CA HIS A 199 22.54 -26.78 -13.87
C HIS A 199 22.88 -28.24 -13.59
N ILE A 200 22.32 -28.80 -12.52
CA ILE A 200 22.46 -30.19 -12.13
C ILE A 200 21.16 -30.93 -12.51
N ALA A 201 21.15 -31.54 -13.70
CA ALA A 201 20.05 -32.41 -14.10
C ALA A 201 20.11 -33.73 -13.31
N GLY A 202 18.95 -34.27 -12.92
CA GLY A 202 18.91 -35.57 -12.24
C GLY A 202 17.56 -36.25 -12.35
N GLY A 203 17.58 -37.50 -12.81
CA GLY A 203 16.43 -38.41 -12.89
C GLY A 203 16.46 -39.50 -11.80
N GLY A 204 17.05 -39.23 -10.63
CA GLY A 204 17.18 -40.19 -9.54
C GLY A 204 17.36 -39.52 -8.18
N PHE A 205 16.86 -40.17 -7.12
CA PHE A 205 16.58 -39.57 -5.80
C PHE A 205 17.79 -39.13 -4.94
N GLY A 206 19.01 -39.07 -5.49
CA GLY A 206 20.24 -38.68 -4.78
C GLY A 206 20.72 -37.27 -5.12
N ALA A 207 21.34 -36.58 -4.16
CA ALA A 207 22.05 -35.31 -4.44
C ALA A 207 23.37 -35.60 -5.19
N THR A 208 23.73 -34.77 -6.16
CA THR A 208 24.96 -34.97 -6.95
C THR A 208 26.20 -34.50 -6.18
N THR A 209 27.16 -35.39 -5.96
CA THR A 209 28.43 -35.06 -5.31
C THR A 209 29.45 -34.53 -6.33
N LEU A 210 29.86 -33.27 -6.17
CA LEU A 210 30.91 -32.64 -6.96
C LEU A 210 32.23 -32.70 -6.17
N ASN A 211 33.06 -33.69 -6.50
CA ASN A 211 34.39 -33.87 -5.91
C ASN A 211 35.41 -32.89 -6.51
N LYS A 212 35.18 -31.59 -6.24
CA LYS A 212 35.85 -30.43 -6.85
C LYS A 212 36.12 -29.35 -5.81
N SER A 213 37.17 -28.57 -6.03
CA SER A 213 37.32 -27.25 -5.41
C SER A 213 36.71 -26.19 -6.33
N PHE A 214 36.18 -25.11 -5.76
CA PHE A 214 35.62 -23.99 -6.53
C PHE A 214 36.30 -22.67 -6.18
N VAL A 215 36.69 -21.90 -7.21
CA VAL A 215 37.24 -20.54 -7.08
C VAL A 215 36.28 -19.56 -7.71
N LEU A 216 35.65 -18.72 -6.90
CA LEU A 216 34.60 -17.80 -7.33
C LEU A 216 35.15 -16.37 -7.42
N ASN A 217 35.52 -15.94 -8.62
CA ASN A 217 35.87 -14.54 -8.89
C ASN A 217 34.64 -13.72 -9.34
N ALA A 218 33.56 -14.41 -9.73
CA ALA A 218 32.26 -13.85 -10.08
C ALA A 218 31.10 -14.69 -9.52
N SER A 219 29.87 -14.24 -9.71
CA SER A 219 28.67 -14.91 -9.18
C SER A 219 28.40 -16.26 -9.85
N LEU A 220 28.20 -17.31 -9.05
CA LEU A 220 27.82 -18.64 -9.51
C LEU A 220 26.42 -18.99 -9.02
N ALA A 221 25.52 -19.29 -9.96
CA ALA A 221 24.21 -19.86 -9.67
C ALA A 221 24.25 -21.39 -9.80
N PHE A 222 23.68 -22.10 -8.83
CA PHE A 222 23.34 -23.52 -8.96
C PHE A 222 21.85 -23.65 -9.22
N THR A 223 21.46 -24.47 -10.20
CA THR A 223 20.05 -24.76 -10.53
C THR A 223 19.84 -26.27 -10.71
N GLY A 224 18.59 -26.71 -10.70
CA GLY A 224 18.21 -28.12 -10.80
C GLY A 224 17.66 -28.69 -9.49
N GLY A 225 16.76 -29.67 -9.59
CA GLY A 225 15.86 -30.04 -8.48
C GLY A 225 16.42 -30.96 -7.39
N ASN A 226 17.62 -31.51 -7.55
CA ASN A 226 18.13 -32.60 -6.68
C ASN A 226 19.20 -32.15 -5.66
N GLY A 227 19.58 -30.87 -5.65
CA GLY A 227 20.69 -30.36 -4.82
C GLY A 227 22.06 -30.91 -5.25
N ALA A 228 23.11 -30.38 -4.63
CA ALA A 228 24.49 -30.77 -4.92
C ALA A 228 25.36 -30.71 -3.67
N THR A 229 26.36 -31.57 -3.56
CA THR A 229 27.35 -31.56 -2.47
C THR A 229 28.74 -31.29 -3.02
N ILE A 230 29.33 -30.14 -2.71
CA ILE A 230 30.71 -29.80 -3.04
C ILE A 230 31.60 -30.26 -1.88
N THR A 231 32.53 -31.17 -2.14
CA THR A 231 33.40 -31.75 -1.10
C THR A 231 34.75 -31.04 -0.95
N GLY A 232 35.25 -30.40 -2.01
CA GLY A 232 36.43 -29.54 -1.94
C GLY A 232 36.11 -28.14 -1.39
N PRO A 233 37.12 -27.35 -1.03
CA PRO A 233 36.95 -25.99 -0.54
C PRO A 233 36.37 -25.05 -1.61
N VAL A 234 35.53 -24.11 -1.17
CA VAL A 234 35.06 -22.97 -1.98
C VAL A 234 35.73 -21.68 -1.53
N SER A 235 36.36 -20.96 -2.45
CA SER A 235 37.13 -19.73 -2.20
C SER A 235 36.76 -18.60 -3.17
N GLY A 236 37.32 -17.39 -2.96
CA GLY A 236 37.11 -16.22 -3.82
C GLY A 236 36.07 -15.21 -3.30
N THR A 237 35.81 -14.16 -4.07
CA THR A 237 34.95 -13.02 -3.70
C THR A 237 33.56 -13.03 -4.36
N GLY A 238 33.33 -13.93 -5.31
CA GLY A 238 32.07 -14.09 -6.04
C GLY A 238 30.93 -14.66 -5.20
N SER A 239 29.69 -14.29 -5.54
CA SER A 239 28.50 -14.74 -4.79
C SER A 239 28.09 -16.18 -5.14
N ILE A 240 27.44 -16.87 -4.20
CA ILE A 240 26.82 -18.19 -4.40
C ILE A 240 25.30 -18.05 -4.34
N LYS A 241 24.62 -18.44 -5.43
CA LYS A 241 23.16 -18.42 -5.54
C LYS A 241 22.63 -19.85 -5.70
N PRO A 242 22.21 -20.53 -4.61
CA PRO A 242 21.49 -21.80 -4.72
C PRO A 242 20.06 -21.48 -5.16
N SER A 243 19.76 -21.60 -6.45
CA SER A 243 18.46 -21.25 -7.01
C SER A 243 17.61 -22.50 -7.22
N GLN A 244 16.45 -22.55 -6.58
CA GLN A 244 15.52 -23.68 -6.66
C GLN A 244 14.18 -23.21 -7.24
N THR A 245 13.88 -23.66 -8.45
CA THR A 245 12.61 -23.35 -9.12
C THR A 245 11.50 -24.24 -8.58
N GLY A 246 10.65 -23.67 -7.73
CA GLY A 246 9.25 -24.08 -7.58
C GLY A 246 8.91 -25.28 -6.69
N ASN A 247 9.82 -25.89 -5.94
CA ASN A 247 9.47 -27.00 -5.04
C ASN A 247 10.23 -26.98 -3.70
N ILE A 248 9.48 -26.87 -2.60
CA ILE A 248 9.98 -26.83 -1.21
C ILE A 248 10.61 -28.14 -0.71
N ASN A 249 10.42 -29.26 -1.42
CA ASN A 249 10.94 -30.58 -1.05
C ASN A 249 12.33 -30.87 -1.66
N GLN A 250 12.97 -29.90 -2.31
CA GLN A 250 14.26 -30.07 -2.97
C GLN A 250 15.43 -30.00 -1.96
N ARG A 251 16.53 -30.69 -2.29
CA ARG A 251 17.69 -30.84 -1.41
C ARG A 251 18.60 -29.58 -1.46
N PRO A 252 19.31 -29.22 -0.37
CA PRO A 252 20.18 -28.05 -0.35
C PRO A 252 21.41 -28.19 -1.24
N LEU A 253 22.04 -27.05 -1.55
CA LEU A 253 23.46 -27.00 -1.92
C LEU A 253 24.29 -27.17 -0.64
N ILE A 254 25.16 -28.17 -0.58
CA ILE A 254 25.99 -28.48 0.59
C ILE A 254 27.44 -28.15 0.26
N LEU A 255 28.04 -27.22 1.02
CA LEU A 255 29.48 -26.94 1.00
C LEU A 255 30.13 -27.74 2.14
N ALA A 256 30.50 -28.98 1.85
CA ALA A 256 30.87 -29.97 2.86
C ALA A 256 32.28 -29.78 3.42
N SER A 257 33.17 -29.07 2.72
CA SER A 257 34.52 -28.76 3.21
C SER A 257 34.47 -27.91 4.48
N THR A 258 35.36 -28.20 5.43
CA THR A 258 35.61 -27.36 6.61
C THR A 258 36.49 -26.14 6.31
N ASN A 259 36.96 -25.99 5.06
CA ASN A 259 37.94 -24.99 4.65
C ASN A 259 37.39 -24.06 3.55
N ASN A 260 36.10 -23.71 3.59
CA ASN A 260 35.53 -22.73 2.67
C ASN A 260 35.94 -21.31 3.10
N THR A 261 36.66 -20.60 2.23
CA THR A 261 37.22 -19.27 2.51
C THR A 261 36.55 -18.15 1.71
N PHE A 262 35.54 -18.47 0.89
CA PHE A 262 34.88 -17.46 0.05
C PHE A 262 34.23 -16.34 0.87
N THR A 263 34.33 -15.11 0.38
CA THR A 263 33.82 -13.90 1.03
C THR A 263 32.57 -13.32 0.37
N GLY A 264 32.22 -13.78 -0.84
CA GLY A 264 31.04 -13.28 -1.56
C GLY A 264 29.71 -13.57 -0.88
N ALA A 265 28.66 -12.86 -1.31
CA ALA A 265 27.31 -12.99 -0.78
C ALA A 265 26.70 -14.38 -0.99
N ILE A 266 25.76 -14.76 -0.13
CA ILE A 266 25.00 -16.01 -0.21
C ILE A 266 23.53 -15.70 -0.45
N GLY A 267 22.88 -16.46 -1.33
CA GLY A 267 21.43 -16.40 -1.57
C GLY A 267 21.05 -15.81 -2.93
N GLY A 268 19.83 -16.12 -3.38
CA GLY A 268 19.28 -15.71 -4.68
C GLY A 268 18.03 -14.83 -4.58
N ASP A 269 17.42 -14.59 -5.73
CA ASP A 269 16.14 -13.88 -5.91
C ASP A 269 14.90 -14.80 -5.83
N GLN A 270 15.11 -16.05 -5.44
CA GLN A 270 14.12 -17.14 -5.36
C GLN A 270 14.34 -17.97 -4.07
N THR A 271 13.58 -19.06 -3.92
CA THR A 271 13.77 -20.10 -2.89
C THR A 271 15.19 -20.65 -2.96
N SER A 272 15.91 -20.63 -1.83
CA SER A 272 17.33 -21.02 -1.74
C SER A 272 17.61 -21.81 -0.48
N PHE A 273 18.08 -23.06 -0.59
CA PHE A 273 18.58 -23.83 0.55
C PHE A 273 20.09 -24.10 0.42
N ILE A 274 20.85 -23.73 1.44
CA ILE A 274 22.29 -23.96 1.51
C ILE A 274 22.69 -24.48 2.90
N THR A 275 23.61 -25.45 2.91
CA THR A 275 24.27 -25.95 4.11
C THR A 275 25.77 -25.71 3.98
N VAL A 276 26.41 -25.16 5.00
CA VAL A 276 27.87 -24.90 4.97
C VAL A 276 28.54 -25.43 6.24
N ASN A 277 29.66 -26.15 6.08
CA ASN A 277 30.49 -26.63 7.21
C ASN A 277 31.61 -25.65 7.61
N SER A 278 31.76 -24.55 6.87
CA SER A 278 32.72 -23.48 7.10
C SER A 278 32.34 -22.26 6.26
N LEU A 279 32.62 -21.06 6.76
CA LEU A 279 32.32 -19.79 6.09
C LEU A 279 33.25 -18.68 6.59
N SER A 280 33.85 -17.92 5.67
CA SER A 280 34.68 -16.76 6.01
C SER A 280 33.82 -15.54 6.36
N ASP A 281 34.13 -14.88 7.49
CA ASP A 281 33.51 -13.62 7.96
C ASP A 281 34.61 -12.57 8.21
N VAL A 282 35.13 -12.00 7.12
CA VAL A 282 36.10 -10.88 7.15
C VAL A 282 35.45 -9.58 6.67
N VAL A 283 36.06 -8.43 6.97
CA VAL A 283 35.60 -7.11 6.51
C VAL A 283 35.38 -7.12 5.00
N GLY A 284 34.20 -6.66 4.55
CA GLY A 284 33.79 -6.68 3.14
C GLY A 284 33.19 -8.00 2.65
N SER A 285 32.95 -8.98 3.54
CA SER A 285 32.17 -10.17 3.19
C SER A 285 30.72 -9.83 2.85
N GLY A 286 30.16 -10.50 1.85
CA GLY A 286 28.80 -10.25 1.38
C GLY A 286 27.71 -10.85 2.27
N ASP A 287 26.56 -10.19 2.27
CA ASP A 287 25.36 -10.56 3.03
C ASP A 287 24.84 -11.99 2.77
N ILE A 288 24.15 -12.55 3.77
CA ILE A 288 23.35 -13.79 3.65
C ILE A 288 21.90 -13.38 3.42
N ASN A 289 21.41 -13.62 2.20
CA ASN A 289 20.10 -13.19 1.73
C ASN A 289 19.09 -14.34 1.81
N LEU A 290 17.98 -14.09 2.52
CA LEU A 290 16.91 -15.05 2.78
C LEU A 290 15.62 -14.61 2.08
N GLY A 291 15.24 -15.37 1.05
CA GLY A 291 13.97 -15.26 0.32
C GLY A 291 13.88 -14.04 -0.60
N ARG A 292 12.70 -13.88 -1.21
CA ARG A 292 12.26 -12.67 -1.91
C ARG A 292 10.74 -12.73 -2.08
N GLY A 293 10.00 -11.73 -1.58
CA GLY A 293 8.53 -11.78 -1.63
C GLY A 293 8.00 -13.00 -0.88
N ALA A 294 7.22 -13.85 -1.53
CA ALA A 294 6.71 -15.10 -0.95
C ALA A 294 7.70 -16.29 -0.99
N SER A 295 8.91 -16.12 -1.55
CA SER A 295 9.93 -17.18 -1.58
C SER A 295 10.54 -17.43 -0.20
N TYR A 296 10.84 -18.70 0.07
CA TYR A 296 11.32 -19.22 1.35
C TYR A 296 12.77 -19.71 1.21
N SER A 297 13.69 -19.23 2.05
CA SER A 297 15.10 -19.63 1.97
C SER A 297 15.68 -20.02 3.33
N ARG A 298 16.67 -20.92 3.31
CA ARG A 298 17.26 -21.53 4.49
C ARG A 298 18.78 -21.55 4.41
N PHE A 299 19.40 -21.06 5.48
CA PHE A 299 20.84 -21.20 5.75
C PHE A 299 21.03 -22.18 6.91
N ASP A 300 21.66 -23.33 6.63
CA ASP A 300 22.01 -24.34 7.63
C ASP A 300 23.51 -24.26 7.96
N TRP A 301 23.87 -23.98 9.23
CA TRP A 301 25.20 -24.32 9.74
C TRP A 301 25.30 -25.84 9.89
N GLY A 302 26.20 -26.45 9.14
CA GLY A 302 26.19 -27.89 8.89
C GLY A 302 26.65 -28.75 10.07
N SER A 303 26.14 -29.97 10.12
CA SER A 303 26.53 -30.97 11.13
C SER A 303 28.00 -31.40 11.04
N GLY A 304 28.63 -31.23 9.88
CA GLY A 304 30.06 -31.46 9.68
C GLY A 304 30.95 -30.25 9.99
N ALA A 305 30.40 -29.15 10.49
CA ALA A 305 31.19 -27.99 10.86
C ALA A 305 32.12 -28.29 12.05
N ALA A 306 33.39 -27.90 11.92
CA ALA A 306 34.43 -28.18 12.92
C ALA A 306 34.44 -27.19 14.11
N SER A 307 33.80 -26.03 13.97
CA SER A 307 33.82 -24.95 14.96
C SER A 307 32.46 -24.24 15.07
N ALA A 308 32.35 -23.31 16.02
CA ALA A 308 31.30 -22.29 16.05
C ALA A 308 31.37 -21.36 14.83
N LEU A 309 30.25 -20.71 14.50
CA LEU A 309 30.15 -19.64 13.51
C LEU A 309 29.88 -18.31 14.21
N THR A 310 30.68 -17.29 13.91
CA THR A 310 30.43 -15.92 14.37
C THR A 310 30.36 -14.99 13.16
N LEU A 311 29.24 -14.29 13.00
CA LEU A 311 28.99 -13.31 11.93
C LEU A 311 29.05 -11.90 12.50
N ASN A 312 30.15 -11.21 12.22
CA ASN A 312 30.37 -9.78 12.50
C ASN A 312 30.26 -8.93 11.24
N ASN A 313 30.73 -9.47 10.10
CA ASN A 313 30.92 -8.73 8.86
C ASN A 313 29.84 -9.05 7.81
N ARG A 314 29.19 -10.21 7.91
CA ARG A 314 28.02 -10.56 7.08
C ARG A 314 26.73 -10.16 7.79
N GLN A 315 25.81 -9.51 7.07
CA GLN A 315 24.47 -9.23 7.56
C GLN A 315 23.48 -10.33 7.14
N ILE A 316 22.52 -10.66 8.00
CA ILE A 316 21.34 -11.44 7.63
C ILE A 316 20.31 -10.49 7.00
N VAL A 317 19.85 -10.83 5.79
CA VAL A 317 18.88 -10.02 5.03
C VAL A 317 17.61 -10.83 4.79
N LEU A 318 16.53 -10.44 5.46
CA LEU A 318 15.21 -11.05 5.32
C LEU A 318 14.41 -10.31 4.23
N SER A 319 14.38 -10.90 3.04
CA SER A 319 13.76 -10.36 1.83
C SER A 319 12.45 -11.08 1.47
N GLY A 320 12.30 -12.33 1.92
CA GLY A 320 11.04 -13.10 1.93
C GLY A 320 10.88 -13.83 3.26
N GLU A 321 10.43 -15.08 3.23
CA GLU A 321 10.47 -15.97 4.40
C GLU A 321 11.89 -16.54 4.57
N GLY A 322 12.40 -16.58 5.81
CA GLY A 322 13.81 -16.91 6.05
C GLY A 322 14.01 -17.84 7.24
N VAL A 323 14.94 -18.78 7.09
CA VAL A 323 15.31 -19.74 8.14
C VAL A 323 16.81 -19.75 8.38
N ILE A 324 17.21 -19.67 9.65
CA ILE A 324 18.59 -19.88 10.11
C ILE A 324 18.58 -21.11 11.03
N ASN A 325 19.31 -22.14 10.63
CA ASN A 325 19.40 -23.39 11.36
C ASN A 325 20.83 -23.65 11.82
N ASN A 326 20.97 -24.20 13.03
CA ASN A 326 22.20 -24.88 13.42
C ASN A 326 21.97 -26.40 13.52
N ALA A 327 22.39 -27.12 12.48
CA ALA A 327 22.26 -28.58 12.39
C ALA A 327 23.38 -29.33 13.15
N ASN A 328 24.36 -28.62 13.72
CA ASN A 328 25.45 -29.22 14.48
C ASN A 328 24.97 -29.61 15.89
N THR A 329 25.18 -30.86 16.29
CA THR A 329 24.75 -31.35 17.62
C THR A 329 25.77 -31.08 18.72
N ASN A 330 26.98 -30.63 18.40
CA ASN A 330 27.97 -30.22 19.41
C ASN A 330 27.57 -28.86 20.03
N THR A 331 27.29 -28.85 21.33
CA THR A 331 26.84 -27.65 22.08
C THR A 331 27.85 -26.50 22.07
N ALA A 332 29.14 -26.75 21.79
CA ALA A 332 30.15 -25.71 21.62
C ALA A 332 30.08 -25.01 20.25
N ASN A 333 29.57 -25.68 19.21
CA ASN A 333 29.52 -25.18 17.84
C ASN A 333 28.27 -24.32 17.60
N ILE A 334 28.09 -23.28 18.42
CA ILE A 334 26.98 -22.33 18.30
C ILE A 334 27.11 -21.42 17.07
N VAL A 335 25.98 -20.89 16.60
CA VAL A 335 25.91 -19.77 15.66
C VAL A 335 25.71 -18.48 16.45
N THR A 336 26.51 -17.44 16.17
CA THR A 336 26.39 -16.10 16.76
C THR A 336 26.28 -15.05 15.66
N ILE A 337 25.22 -14.24 15.68
CA ILE A 337 24.94 -13.16 14.72
C ILE A 337 24.99 -11.83 15.48
N ASN A 338 26.01 -11.00 15.19
CA ASN A 338 26.22 -9.72 15.86
C ASN A 338 25.61 -8.52 15.11
N SER A 339 25.26 -8.68 13.83
CA SER A 339 24.63 -7.66 13.01
C SER A 339 23.10 -7.63 13.21
N ASN A 340 22.50 -6.45 13.11
CA ASN A 340 21.03 -6.29 13.12
C ASN A 340 20.40 -6.98 11.90
N LEU A 341 19.17 -7.48 12.05
CA LEU A 341 18.42 -8.02 10.94
C LEU A 341 18.11 -6.90 9.92
N LYS A 342 18.47 -7.10 8.66
CA LYS A 342 18.08 -6.20 7.56
C LYS A 342 16.80 -6.75 6.94
N VAL A 343 15.74 -5.95 6.88
CA VAL A 343 14.49 -6.32 6.21
C VAL A 343 14.45 -5.66 4.85
N SER A 344 14.07 -6.39 3.80
CA SER A 344 13.93 -5.84 2.45
C SER A 344 12.58 -6.17 1.81
N GLY A 345 12.02 -5.19 1.12
CA GLY A 345 10.66 -5.25 0.58
C GLY A 345 9.57 -5.21 1.66
N GLY A 346 8.33 -4.95 1.22
CA GLY A 346 7.17 -4.85 2.12
C GLY A 346 6.55 -6.21 2.44
N GLY A 347 5.42 -6.15 3.16
CA GLY A 347 4.61 -7.32 3.53
C GLY A 347 5.08 -7.97 4.83
N ALA A 348 4.21 -8.79 5.44
CA ALA A 348 4.60 -9.60 6.59
C ALA A 348 5.64 -10.65 6.18
N LYS A 349 6.57 -10.97 7.09
CA LYS A 349 7.63 -11.98 6.89
C LYS A 349 7.93 -12.72 8.19
N THR A 350 8.38 -13.96 8.11
CA THR A 350 8.85 -14.73 9.27
C THR A 350 10.35 -14.95 9.22
N LEU A 351 11.04 -14.66 10.34
CA LEU A 351 12.36 -15.20 10.62
C LEU A 351 12.20 -16.46 11.48
N THR A 352 12.60 -17.61 10.95
CA THR A 352 12.65 -18.87 11.69
C THR A 352 14.07 -19.15 12.17
N LEU A 353 14.21 -19.44 13.47
CA LEU A 353 15.43 -19.89 14.12
C LEU A 353 15.25 -21.36 14.49
N GLY A 354 16.08 -22.24 13.96
CA GLY A 354 15.89 -23.69 14.11
C GLY A 354 17.19 -24.49 14.25
N GLY A 355 17.11 -25.78 13.96
CA GLY A 355 18.20 -26.74 14.09
C GLY A 355 18.26 -27.50 15.42
N ALA A 356 19.14 -28.51 15.45
CA ALA A 356 19.29 -29.47 16.54
C ALA A 356 20.27 -29.03 17.64
N ASN A 357 21.02 -27.94 17.44
CA ASN A 357 22.02 -27.49 18.40
C ASN A 357 21.41 -27.05 19.74
N THR A 358 21.68 -27.80 20.80
CA THR A 358 21.22 -27.49 22.17
C THR A 358 22.14 -26.52 22.92
N GLY A 359 23.24 -26.08 22.29
CA GLY A 359 23.98 -24.89 22.73
C GLY A 359 23.18 -23.62 22.50
N MET A 360 23.54 -22.54 23.21
CA MET A 360 22.80 -21.27 23.14
C MET A 360 23.22 -20.48 21.90
N ASN A 361 22.59 -20.76 20.76
CA ASN A 361 22.76 -19.98 19.52
C ASN A 361 22.25 -18.55 19.74
N ARG A 362 22.92 -17.55 19.15
CA ARG A 362 22.73 -16.15 19.52
C ARG A 362 22.37 -15.28 18.33
N PHE A 363 21.25 -14.57 18.43
CA PHE A 363 21.00 -13.36 17.66
C PHE A 363 21.23 -12.17 18.61
N ASN A 364 22.44 -11.62 18.58
CA ASN A 364 22.85 -10.49 19.42
C ASN A 364 22.38 -9.15 18.83
N GLY A 365 22.26 -9.05 17.50
CA GLY A 365 21.69 -7.89 16.81
C GLY A 365 20.19 -7.71 17.07
N ILE A 366 19.68 -6.52 16.72
CA ILE A 366 18.26 -6.17 16.84
C ILE A 366 17.45 -6.83 15.71
N ILE A 367 16.33 -7.47 16.08
CA ILE A 367 15.24 -7.85 15.18
C ILE A 367 14.13 -6.78 15.32
N ALA A 368 13.81 -6.11 14.21
CA ALA A 368 12.84 -5.02 14.12
C ALA A 368 11.98 -5.14 12.86
N ASP A 369 10.84 -4.44 12.83
CA ASP A 369 10.01 -4.30 11.64
C ASP A 369 10.74 -3.51 10.52
N GLY A 370 10.45 -3.84 9.26
CA GLY A 370 10.92 -3.07 8.12
C GLY A 370 10.21 -1.72 8.01
N VAL A 371 10.97 -0.66 7.78
CA VAL A 371 10.48 0.73 7.94
C VAL A 371 9.70 1.23 6.71
N LEU A 372 10.23 1.06 5.49
CA LEU A 372 9.61 1.51 4.24
C LEU A 372 9.98 0.60 3.04
N PRO A 373 9.00 0.10 2.25
CA PRO A 373 7.60 -0.07 2.64
C PRO A 373 7.50 -0.96 3.89
N ARG A 374 6.50 -0.70 4.75
CA ARG A 374 6.42 -1.36 6.06
C ARG A 374 6.32 -2.90 5.93
N ALA A 375 7.11 -3.60 6.74
CA ALA A 375 7.11 -5.06 6.83
C ALA A 375 7.05 -5.50 8.29
N VAL A 376 5.98 -6.21 8.67
CA VAL A 376 5.81 -6.75 10.03
C VAL A 376 6.60 -8.05 10.15
N ILE A 377 7.52 -8.13 11.11
CA ILE A 377 8.36 -9.31 11.31
C ILE A 377 7.78 -10.21 12.41
N SER A 378 7.54 -11.46 12.07
CA SER A 378 7.22 -12.54 13.03
C SER A 378 8.46 -13.39 13.28
N VAL A 379 8.56 -13.98 14.48
CA VAL A 379 9.69 -14.86 14.85
C VAL A 379 9.18 -16.26 15.15
N THR A 380 9.74 -17.27 14.51
CA THR A 380 9.46 -18.68 14.81
C THR A 380 10.69 -19.36 15.39
N LYS A 381 10.53 -20.09 16.49
CA LYS A 381 11.52 -21.04 17.02
C LYS A 381 11.11 -22.45 16.61
N ALA A 382 11.89 -23.05 15.71
CA ALA A 382 11.72 -24.42 15.21
C ALA A 382 12.72 -25.38 15.89
N ASP A 383 12.44 -26.69 15.77
CA ASP A 383 13.32 -27.80 16.17
C ASP A 383 13.77 -27.83 17.65
N ALA A 384 14.50 -28.89 18.04
CA ALA A 384 14.86 -29.14 19.44
C ALA A 384 15.92 -28.19 20.04
N GLY A 385 16.64 -27.43 19.22
CA GLY A 385 17.77 -26.60 19.65
C GLY A 385 17.40 -25.39 20.52
N GLN A 386 18.38 -24.58 20.88
CA GLN A 386 18.20 -23.36 21.68
C GLN A 386 18.69 -22.11 20.94
N TRP A 387 17.93 -21.01 21.07
CA TRP A 387 18.29 -19.69 20.53
C TRP A 387 18.02 -18.59 21.56
N ILE A 388 18.90 -17.60 21.67
CA ILE A 388 18.69 -16.35 22.43
C ILE A 388 18.60 -15.14 21.49
N LEU A 389 17.59 -14.31 21.71
CA LEU A 389 17.48 -12.96 21.17
C LEU A 389 17.96 -11.99 22.25
N SER A 390 19.20 -11.50 22.16
CA SER A 390 19.76 -10.61 23.20
C SER A 390 19.91 -9.15 22.78
N GLY A 391 19.59 -8.81 21.53
CA GLY A 391 19.37 -7.41 21.14
C GLY A 391 18.10 -6.83 21.76
N ALA A 392 17.97 -5.50 21.77
CA ALA A 392 16.74 -4.81 22.14
C ALA A 392 15.73 -4.89 20.98
N ASN A 393 15.01 -6.01 20.90
CA ASN A 393 14.12 -6.32 19.78
C ASN A 393 12.83 -5.48 19.79
N THR A 394 12.32 -5.17 18.60
CA THR A 394 11.19 -4.25 18.39
C THR A 394 10.25 -4.69 17.26
N TYR A 395 10.27 -5.98 16.90
CA TYR A 395 9.34 -6.55 15.90
C TYR A 395 7.92 -6.62 16.44
N SER A 396 6.91 -6.35 15.60
CA SER A 396 5.49 -6.31 16.03
C SER A 396 4.67 -7.55 15.66
N GLY A 397 5.25 -8.50 14.92
CA GLY A 397 4.60 -9.74 14.53
C GLY A 397 4.56 -10.80 15.63
N ASN A 398 3.97 -11.95 15.28
CA ASN A 398 3.74 -13.05 16.22
C ASN A 398 5.03 -13.78 16.58
N THR A 399 5.06 -14.39 17.77
CA THR A 399 6.15 -15.26 18.20
C THR A 399 5.64 -16.70 18.36
N THR A 400 6.18 -17.63 17.57
CA THR A 400 5.73 -19.04 17.56
C THR A 400 6.86 -19.96 17.98
N LEU A 401 6.66 -20.77 19.02
CA LEU A 401 7.62 -21.77 19.50
C LEU A 401 7.09 -23.17 19.18
N ASN A 402 7.57 -23.76 18.09
CA ASN A 402 7.17 -25.11 17.66
C ASN A 402 7.88 -26.22 18.46
N ALA A 403 9.15 -25.99 18.85
CA ALA A 403 9.95 -26.93 19.64
C ALA A 403 11.17 -26.23 20.28
N GLY A 404 11.79 -26.91 21.26
CA GLY A 404 13.02 -26.44 21.92
C GLY A 404 12.82 -25.14 22.71
N THR A 405 13.91 -24.39 22.91
CA THR A 405 13.90 -23.17 23.76
C THR A 405 14.14 -21.90 22.96
N LEU A 406 13.22 -20.94 23.03
CA LEU A 406 13.51 -19.54 22.68
C LEU A 406 13.80 -18.77 23.97
N CYS A 407 14.94 -18.09 24.01
CA CYS A 407 15.38 -17.28 25.12
C CYS A 407 15.30 -15.79 24.74
N LEU A 408 14.68 -14.97 25.57
CA LEU A 408 14.65 -13.51 25.42
C LEU A 408 15.63 -12.90 26.44
N GLY A 409 16.57 -12.08 25.96
CA GLY A 409 17.51 -11.34 26.81
C GLY A 409 16.96 -10.02 27.38
N GLY A 410 15.76 -9.63 26.95
CA GLY A 410 15.02 -8.44 27.37
C GLY A 410 13.60 -8.46 26.77
N PRO A 411 12.70 -7.56 27.21
CA PRO A 411 11.36 -7.44 26.65
C PRO A 411 11.37 -6.87 25.23
N ASN A 412 10.32 -7.16 24.45
CA ASN A 412 10.03 -6.55 23.15
C ASN A 412 8.76 -5.69 23.24
N PRO A 413 8.87 -4.37 23.54
CA PRO A 413 7.72 -3.51 23.82
C PRO A 413 6.75 -3.31 22.64
N ASN A 414 7.09 -3.78 21.43
CA ASN A 414 6.23 -3.65 20.25
C ASN A 414 5.30 -4.86 20.05
N ASN A 415 5.41 -5.91 20.88
CA ASN A 415 4.61 -7.14 20.73
C ASN A 415 3.35 -7.19 21.63
N ASP A 416 3.00 -6.10 22.32
CA ASP A 416 1.73 -5.90 23.05
C ASP A 416 0.47 -6.19 22.22
N SER A 417 0.57 -6.12 20.88
CA SER A 417 -0.51 -6.46 19.94
C SER A 417 -0.36 -7.81 19.24
N SER A 418 0.71 -8.57 19.52
CA SER A 418 1.00 -9.84 18.88
C SER A 418 0.39 -11.03 19.63
N VAL A 419 0.38 -12.18 18.93
CA VAL A 419 0.07 -13.49 19.52
C VAL A 419 1.38 -14.24 19.78
N VAL A 420 1.50 -14.80 20.98
CA VAL A 420 2.53 -15.80 21.31
C VAL A 420 1.91 -17.18 21.35
N THR A 421 2.49 -18.13 20.63
CA THR A 421 2.06 -19.53 20.62
C THR A 421 3.22 -20.41 21.03
N ILE A 422 3.05 -21.22 22.07
CA ILE A 422 4.07 -22.15 22.57
C ILE A 422 3.52 -23.58 22.49
N ALA A 423 4.13 -24.42 21.66
CA ALA A 423 3.80 -25.85 21.62
C ALA A 423 4.05 -26.49 23.00
N THR A 424 3.28 -27.52 23.36
CA THR A 424 3.28 -28.10 24.71
C THR A 424 4.66 -28.53 25.22
N ALA A 425 5.56 -28.93 24.31
CA ALA A 425 6.93 -29.37 24.59
C ALA A 425 8.02 -28.31 24.26
N ALA A 426 7.64 -27.06 24.00
CA ALA A 426 8.54 -25.94 23.76
C ALA A 426 8.59 -25.00 24.99
N THR A 427 9.67 -24.22 25.08
CA THR A 427 9.97 -23.38 26.25
C THR A 427 10.30 -21.95 25.86
N LEU A 428 9.61 -20.97 26.45
CA LEU A 428 9.98 -19.56 26.41
C LEU A 428 10.76 -19.20 27.68
N ASN A 429 12.06 -18.95 27.54
CA ASN A 429 12.92 -18.53 28.64
C ASN A 429 13.01 -17.00 28.71
N LEU A 430 12.40 -16.40 29.72
CA LEU A 430 12.44 -14.96 29.99
C LEU A 430 13.68 -14.65 30.84
N ASN A 431 14.84 -14.59 30.18
CA ASN A 431 16.15 -14.46 30.79
C ASN A 431 16.52 -13.00 31.11
N PHE A 432 15.59 -12.28 31.74
CA PHE A 432 15.74 -10.91 32.21
C PHE A 432 14.86 -10.69 33.46
N SER A 433 15.05 -9.57 34.15
CA SER A 433 14.17 -9.16 35.26
C SER A 433 13.10 -8.20 34.73
N GLY A 434 11.83 -8.43 35.06
CA GLY A 434 10.71 -7.61 34.62
C GLY A 434 9.60 -8.43 33.94
N THR A 435 8.91 -7.79 33.00
CA THR A 435 7.68 -8.29 32.38
C THR A 435 7.67 -8.01 30.89
N GLU A 436 7.38 -9.04 30.09
CA GLU A 436 6.95 -8.94 28.70
C GLU A 436 5.42 -8.83 28.64
N SER A 437 4.83 -8.16 27.65
CA SER A 437 3.38 -8.07 27.50
C SER A 437 2.92 -8.44 26.09
N VAL A 438 1.82 -9.19 25.97
CA VAL A 438 1.33 -9.72 24.68
C VAL A 438 -0.20 -9.69 24.65
N ARG A 439 -0.79 -9.66 23.44
CA ARG A 439 -2.26 -9.63 23.30
C ARG A 439 -2.87 -10.97 23.70
N LYS A 440 -2.35 -12.07 23.14
CA LYS A 440 -2.83 -13.44 23.39
C LYS A 440 -1.65 -14.40 23.55
N LEU A 441 -1.82 -15.38 24.45
CA LEU A 441 -0.93 -16.52 24.62
C LEU A 441 -1.71 -17.81 24.33
N PHE A 442 -1.12 -18.71 23.55
CA PHE A 442 -1.61 -20.06 23.33
C PHE A 442 -0.59 -21.08 23.82
N ILE A 443 -1.05 -22.11 24.53
CA ILE A 443 -0.26 -23.30 24.86
C ILE A 443 -0.82 -24.47 24.06
N GLY A 444 -0.04 -24.95 23.08
CA GLY A 444 -0.56 -25.78 22.00
C GLY A 444 -1.65 -25.02 21.22
N THR A 445 -2.86 -25.59 21.17
CA THR A 445 -4.05 -24.94 20.60
C THR A 445 -4.92 -24.24 21.64
N THR A 446 -4.57 -24.27 22.92
CA THR A 446 -5.40 -23.78 24.02
C THR A 446 -5.09 -22.31 24.31
N PRO A 447 -6.07 -21.38 24.20
CA PRO A 447 -5.87 -19.99 24.61
C PRO A 447 -5.73 -19.87 26.13
N MET A 448 -4.81 -19.02 26.56
CA MET A 448 -4.61 -18.66 27.97
C MET A 448 -5.37 -17.36 28.28
N ALA A 449 -5.96 -17.29 29.48
CA ALA A 449 -6.71 -16.13 29.92
C ALA A 449 -5.82 -14.88 30.12
N ALA A 450 -6.45 -13.70 30.19
CA ALA A 450 -5.75 -12.47 30.57
C ALA A 450 -5.18 -12.59 32.00
N GLY A 451 -3.91 -12.21 32.19
CA GLY A 451 -3.21 -12.40 33.46
C GLY A 451 -1.69 -12.40 33.32
N ILE A 452 -0.98 -12.54 34.44
CA ILE A 452 0.48 -12.62 34.48
C ILE A 452 0.87 -14.09 34.60
N TYR A 453 1.76 -14.56 33.73
CA TYR A 453 2.31 -15.91 33.69
C TYR A 453 3.80 -15.89 34.04
N LYS A 454 4.27 -16.94 34.73
CA LYS A 454 5.64 -17.05 35.23
C LYS A 454 6.18 -18.47 35.16
N ALA A 455 7.48 -18.61 35.39
CA ALA A 455 8.11 -19.91 35.55
C ALA A 455 7.64 -20.65 36.81
N VAL A 456 7.55 -21.99 36.71
CA VAL A 456 7.31 -22.86 37.87
C VAL A 456 8.44 -22.69 38.88
N GLY A 457 8.09 -22.47 40.15
CA GLY A 457 9.06 -22.21 41.22
C GLY A 457 9.57 -20.75 41.32
N SER A 458 9.22 -19.86 40.40
CA SER A 458 9.58 -18.43 40.49
C SER A 458 8.86 -17.72 41.65
N SER A 459 9.57 -16.83 42.33
CA SER A 459 9.04 -15.96 43.40
C SER A 459 8.18 -14.79 42.90
N ALA A 460 8.17 -14.53 41.59
CA ALA A 460 7.37 -13.44 41.00
C ALA A 460 5.85 -13.65 41.18
N THR A 461 5.06 -12.58 41.09
CA THR A 461 3.59 -12.66 41.13
C THR A 461 3.05 -13.13 39.78
N GLY A 462 2.16 -14.13 39.77
CA GLY A 462 1.53 -14.65 38.55
C GLY A 462 1.25 -16.15 38.58
N THR A 463 0.60 -16.66 37.55
CA THR A 463 0.27 -18.08 37.35
C THR A 463 1.50 -18.85 36.83
N PRO A 464 2.01 -19.86 37.56
CA PRO A 464 3.14 -20.66 37.08
C PRO A 464 2.69 -21.59 35.94
N ILE A 465 3.43 -21.62 34.83
CA ILE A 465 3.22 -22.58 33.73
C ILE A 465 4.55 -23.24 33.29
N PRO A 466 4.57 -24.54 32.94
CA PRO A 466 5.81 -25.25 32.57
C PRO A 466 6.53 -24.68 31.33
N GLN A 467 5.78 -24.07 30.41
CA GLN A 467 6.30 -23.53 29.15
C GLN A 467 7.06 -22.20 29.32
N ILE A 468 7.06 -21.60 30.51
CA ILE A 468 7.87 -20.41 30.81
C ILE A 468 9.01 -20.79 31.77
N THR A 469 10.21 -20.32 31.48
CA THR A 469 11.38 -20.40 32.37
C THR A 469 12.05 -19.02 32.51
N GLY A 470 13.06 -18.92 33.37
CA GLY A 470 13.79 -17.68 33.61
C GLY A 470 13.22 -16.87 34.79
N THR A 471 13.73 -15.64 34.92
CA THR A 471 13.39 -14.71 36.02
C THR A 471 12.26 -13.76 35.69
N GLY A 472 11.95 -13.58 34.40
CA GLY A 472 10.91 -12.67 33.93
C GLY A 472 9.50 -13.24 34.02
N THR A 473 8.53 -12.42 33.62
CA THR A 473 7.10 -12.74 33.59
C THR A 473 6.48 -12.33 32.25
N LEU A 474 5.37 -12.96 31.86
CA LEU A 474 4.63 -12.66 30.63
C LEU A 474 3.20 -12.23 30.98
N THR A 475 2.82 -11.00 30.65
CA THR A 475 1.46 -10.49 30.83
C THR A 475 0.65 -10.70 29.56
N VAL A 476 -0.43 -11.46 29.64
CA VAL A 476 -1.47 -11.50 28.62
C VAL A 476 -2.45 -10.39 28.91
N ILE A 477 -2.49 -9.37 28.04
CA ILE A 477 -3.29 -8.15 28.23
C ILE A 477 -4.80 -8.46 28.13
N GLY A 478 -5.19 -9.35 27.21
CA GLY A 478 -6.59 -9.67 26.92
C GLY A 478 -7.27 -8.61 26.04
N VAL A 479 -8.59 -8.53 26.14
CA VAL A 479 -9.38 -7.47 25.47
C VAL A 479 -8.93 -6.11 26.01
N THR A 480 -8.75 -5.12 25.13
CA THR A 480 -8.58 -3.71 25.51
C THR A 480 -9.77 -2.86 25.03
N LEU A 481 -9.98 -1.72 25.68
CA LEU A 481 -11.06 -0.78 25.41
C LEU A 481 -10.49 0.64 25.28
N GLY A 482 -10.82 1.33 24.19
CA GLY A 482 -10.75 2.78 24.10
C GLY A 482 -12.11 3.39 24.44
N LEU A 483 -12.11 4.39 25.31
CA LEU A 483 -13.24 5.30 25.55
C LEU A 483 -12.95 6.59 24.77
N GLY A 484 -13.92 7.08 24.00
CA GLY A 484 -13.85 8.40 23.37
C GLY A 484 -15.16 9.14 23.55
N ASP A 485 -15.10 10.44 23.85
CA ASP A 485 -16.26 11.30 24.06
C ASP A 485 -16.53 12.23 22.87
N SER A 486 -17.78 12.69 22.74
CA SER A 486 -18.22 13.61 21.68
C SER A 486 -17.76 15.07 21.86
N MET A 487 -17.04 15.41 22.92
CA MET A 487 -16.65 16.79 23.25
C MET A 487 -15.33 17.22 22.58
N GLY A 488 -14.56 16.28 22.01
CA GLY A 488 -13.45 16.57 21.09
C GLY A 488 -12.36 17.48 21.67
N GLY A 489 -12.09 17.35 22.97
CA GLY A 489 -11.13 18.17 23.72
C GLY A 489 -11.72 19.42 24.39
N ARG A 490 -13.05 19.63 24.38
CA ARG A 490 -13.71 20.66 25.22
C ARG A 490 -13.98 20.10 26.62
N PRO A 491 -13.34 20.60 27.69
CA PRO A 491 -13.50 20.08 29.04
C PRO A 491 -14.75 20.64 29.74
N GLN A 492 -15.85 20.88 29.01
CA GLN A 492 -17.11 21.37 29.60
C GLN A 492 -18.36 21.01 28.78
N VAL A 493 -19.46 20.73 29.47
CA VAL A 493 -20.80 20.46 28.92
C VAL A 493 -21.89 21.10 29.78
N ALA A 494 -22.97 21.59 29.16
CA ALA A 494 -24.10 22.14 29.91
C ALA A 494 -24.85 21.03 30.68
N VAL A 495 -25.39 21.35 31.86
CA VAL A 495 -26.29 20.43 32.57
C VAL A 495 -27.51 20.07 31.70
N ASN A 496 -27.89 18.80 31.70
CA ASN A 496 -28.92 18.17 30.85
C ASN A 496 -28.60 18.06 29.34
N ALA A 497 -27.49 18.60 28.84
CA ALA A 497 -27.00 18.26 27.50
C ALA A 497 -26.41 16.84 27.50
N THR A 498 -26.61 16.07 26.42
CA THR A 498 -26.18 14.66 26.36
C THR A 498 -24.84 14.53 25.65
N VAL A 499 -23.89 13.86 26.29
CA VAL A 499 -22.60 13.46 25.72
C VAL A 499 -22.74 12.06 25.13
N THR A 500 -22.24 11.87 23.90
CA THR A 500 -22.15 10.54 23.29
C THR A 500 -20.75 9.98 23.51
N TYR A 501 -20.67 8.77 24.06
CA TYR A 501 -19.44 8.04 24.23
C TYR A 501 -19.35 6.89 23.24
N THR A 502 -18.20 6.74 22.59
CA THR A 502 -17.86 5.61 21.73
C THR A 502 -16.93 4.65 22.48
N LEU A 503 -17.35 3.39 22.54
CA LEU A 503 -16.65 2.28 23.18
C LEU A 503 -16.02 1.43 22.07
N THR A 504 -14.69 1.46 21.95
CA THR A 504 -13.96 0.71 20.91
C THR A 504 -13.17 -0.43 21.53
N PHE A 505 -13.59 -1.67 21.28
CA PHE A 505 -12.95 -2.87 21.81
C PHE A 505 -11.93 -3.44 20.83
N SER A 506 -10.88 -4.08 21.36
CA SER A 506 -9.83 -4.70 20.55
C SER A 506 -10.29 -5.90 19.72
N GLU A 507 -11.49 -6.42 19.95
CA GLU A 507 -12.10 -7.58 19.30
C GLU A 507 -13.62 -7.62 19.50
N ASP A 508 -14.28 -8.63 18.90
CA ASP A 508 -15.72 -8.72 18.81
C ASP A 508 -16.35 -9.11 20.16
N MET A 509 -17.18 -8.23 20.71
CA MET A 509 -17.80 -8.37 22.02
C MET A 509 -19.11 -9.16 21.99
N ASP A 510 -19.37 -9.95 23.04
CA ASP A 510 -20.74 -10.36 23.33
C ASP A 510 -21.51 -9.12 23.83
N ALA A 511 -22.34 -8.56 22.94
CA ALA A 511 -23.17 -7.40 23.19
C ALA A 511 -24.06 -7.54 24.45
N ARG A 512 -24.39 -8.76 24.87
CA ARG A 512 -25.17 -9.02 26.10
C ARG A 512 -24.42 -8.63 27.37
N THR A 513 -23.09 -8.55 27.31
CA THR A 513 -22.23 -8.16 28.43
C THR A 513 -21.99 -6.65 28.51
N VAL A 514 -22.22 -5.92 27.41
CA VAL A 514 -22.06 -4.46 27.33
C VAL A 514 -23.37 -3.79 27.78
N SER A 515 -23.52 -3.59 29.10
CA SER A 515 -24.75 -3.10 29.72
C SER A 515 -24.52 -1.91 30.65
N ALA A 516 -25.55 -1.10 30.90
CA ALA A 516 -25.45 0.15 31.67
C ALA A 516 -24.84 -0.03 33.08
N SER A 517 -25.02 -1.20 33.71
CA SER A 517 -24.43 -1.53 35.01
C SER A 517 -22.90 -1.62 35.00
N ALA A 518 -22.27 -1.86 33.85
CA ALA A 518 -20.82 -1.83 33.69
C ALA A 518 -20.23 -0.42 33.80
N PHE A 519 -21.05 0.64 33.66
CA PHE A 519 -20.60 2.01 33.54
C PHE A 519 -21.00 2.88 34.74
N GLY A 520 -20.27 3.98 34.93
CA GLY A 520 -20.57 5.01 35.93
C GLY A 520 -19.83 6.30 35.65
N ASN A 521 -19.99 7.29 36.53
CA ASN A 521 -19.18 8.50 36.54
C ASN A 521 -18.04 8.35 37.55
N ALA A 522 -16.83 8.74 37.19
CA ALA A 522 -15.70 8.95 38.12
C ALA A 522 -15.63 10.40 38.63
N GLY A 523 -16.32 11.32 37.95
CA GLY A 523 -16.51 12.71 38.37
C GLY A 523 -17.67 12.89 39.37
N THR A 524 -17.95 14.14 39.72
CA THR A 524 -18.89 14.52 40.79
C THR A 524 -20.33 14.77 40.34
N ALA A 525 -20.59 14.90 39.04
CA ALA A 525 -21.94 15.13 38.52
C ALA A 525 -22.80 13.86 38.62
N THR A 526 -24.09 14.03 38.94
CA THR A 526 -25.08 12.96 38.77
C THR A 526 -25.30 12.73 37.28
N ILE A 527 -25.36 11.47 36.84
CA ILE A 527 -25.54 11.11 35.43
C ILE A 527 -26.75 10.20 35.23
N LYS A 528 -27.43 10.39 34.09
CA LYS A 528 -28.38 9.44 33.52
C LYS A 528 -27.67 8.69 32.39
N ILE A 529 -27.63 7.37 32.49
CA ILE A 529 -27.18 6.50 31.40
C ILE A 529 -28.37 6.27 30.45
N GLY A 530 -28.17 6.57 29.17
CA GLY A 530 -29.15 6.39 28.10
C GLY A 530 -28.97 5.07 27.35
N ALA A 531 -29.27 5.09 26.05
CA ALA A 531 -29.16 3.91 25.20
C ALA A 531 -27.70 3.46 25.04
N ILE A 532 -27.51 2.13 24.94
CA ILE A 532 -26.30 1.50 24.44
C ILE A 532 -26.65 0.91 23.07
N THR A 533 -25.95 1.33 22.02
CA THR A 533 -26.20 0.89 20.65
C THR A 533 -24.96 0.22 20.09
N GLN A 534 -25.07 -1.02 19.64
CA GLN A 534 -23.99 -1.68 18.93
C GLN A 534 -23.93 -1.16 17.47
N LEU A 535 -22.83 -0.49 17.11
CA LEU A 535 -22.59 -0.04 15.73
C LEU A 535 -21.90 -1.14 14.89
N SER A 536 -21.06 -1.94 15.54
CA SER A 536 -20.40 -3.10 14.95
C SER A 536 -20.04 -4.11 16.04
N PRO A 537 -19.57 -5.34 15.72
CA PRO A 537 -19.10 -6.30 16.73
C PRO A 537 -18.09 -5.73 17.75
N ARG A 538 -17.31 -4.72 17.36
CA ARG A 538 -16.21 -4.12 18.15
C ARG A 538 -16.51 -2.71 18.67
N VAL A 539 -17.60 -2.09 18.23
CA VAL A 539 -17.88 -0.66 18.49
C VAL A 539 -19.31 -0.47 18.97
N PHE A 540 -19.45 0.20 20.11
CA PHE A 540 -20.74 0.54 20.73
C PHE A 540 -20.77 2.05 21.01
N THR A 541 -21.95 2.65 20.98
CA THR A 541 -22.18 4.00 21.54
C THR A 541 -22.98 3.92 22.83
N LEU A 542 -22.74 4.89 23.71
CA LEU A 542 -23.32 5.01 25.05
C LEU A 542 -23.69 6.48 25.28
N LEU A 543 -24.97 6.77 25.48
CA LEU A 543 -25.43 8.14 25.76
C LEU A 543 -25.34 8.43 27.26
N ILE A 544 -24.75 9.57 27.65
CA ILE A 544 -24.63 10.02 29.04
C ILE A 544 -25.14 11.45 29.18
N THR A 545 -26.16 11.66 30.02
CA THR A 545 -26.70 12.99 30.32
C THR A 545 -26.38 13.36 31.77
N PRO A 546 -25.46 14.30 32.05
CA PRO A 546 -25.29 14.83 33.40
C PRO A 546 -26.51 15.65 33.83
N THR A 547 -27.07 15.34 35.00
CA THR A 547 -28.29 15.95 35.54
C THR A 547 -28.03 16.87 36.75
N SER A 548 -26.77 17.10 37.09
CA SER A 548 -26.33 18.08 38.09
C SER A 548 -25.02 18.73 37.66
N LEU A 549 -24.71 19.90 38.22
CA LEU A 549 -23.37 20.49 38.15
C LEU A 549 -22.32 19.56 38.78
N GLY A 550 -21.05 19.74 38.40
CA GLY A 550 -19.93 18.93 38.88
C GLY A 550 -18.96 18.58 37.75
N THR A 551 -18.47 17.35 37.73
CA THR A 551 -17.67 16.80 36.62
C THR A 551 -18.25 15.49 36.10
N LEU A 552 -18.14 15.29 34.78
CA LEU A 552 -18.39 14.05 34.07
C LEU A 552 -17.04 13.48 33.60
N ARG A 553 -16.77 12.24 33.96
CA ARG A 553 -15.68 11.41 33.50
C ARG A 553 -16.22 9.99 33.46
N LEU A 554 -16.56 9.48 32.28
CA LEU A 554 -17.10 8.13 32.18
C LEU A 554 -16.10 7.13 32.77
N GLN A 555 -16.57 6.02 33.34
CA GLN A 555 -15.72 4.89 33.68
C GLN A 555 -16.44 3.57 33.43
N VAL A 556 -15.68 2.57 32.98
CA VAL A 556 -16.02 1.18 33.24
C VAL A 556 -15.68 0.88 34.70
N ARG A 557 -16.64 0.35 35.45
CA ARG A 557 -16.48 0.06 36.88
C ARG A 557 -15.44 -1.03 37.11
N ALA A 558 -14.70 -0.93 38.22
CA ALA A 558 -13.91 -2.04 38.72
C ALA A 558 -14.81 -3.28 38.91
N GLY A 559 -14.37 -4.44 38.42
CA GLY A 559 -15.14 -5.69 38.46
C GLY A 559 -16.26 -5.81 37.44
N ALA A 560 -16.46 -4.85 36.51
CA ALA A 560 -17.43 -4.99 35.44
C ALA A 560 -17.08 -6.16 34.51
N VAL A 561 -18.06 -7.03 34.21
CA VAL A 561 -17.86 -8.25 33.43
C VAL A 561 -18.30 -8.02 31.97
N LEU A 562 -17.44 -7.40 31.17
CA LEU A 562 -17.59 -7.30 29.72
C LEU A 562 -16.74 -8.39 29.05
N LYS A 563 -17.27 -9.10 28.05
CA LYS A 563 -16.57 -10.25 27.42
C LYS A 563 -16.62 -10.25 25.90
N ASP A 564 -15.58 -10.81 25.29
CA ASP A 564 -15.58 -11.16 23.87
C ASP A 564 -16.51 -12.35 23.56
N THR A 565 -16.73 -12.59 22.27
CA THR A 565 -17.48 -13.75 21.76
C THR A 565 -16.85 -15.12 22.10
N ALA A 566 -15.59 -15.14 22.52
CA ALA A 566 -14.86 -16.32 23.01
C ALA A 566 -14.85 -16.40 24.56
N ASN A 567 -15.66 -15.60 25.25
CA ASN A 567 -15.83 -15.54 26.70
C ASN A 567 -14.59 -15.05 27.50
N ASN A 568 -13.61 -14.41 26.85
CA ASN A 568 -12.52 -13.69 27.50
C ASN A 568 -13.01 -12.34 28.03
N ALA A 569 -12.65 -11.97 29.26
CA ALA A 569 -13.09 -10.73 29.88
C ALA A 569 -12.16 -9.54 29.56
N LEU A 570 -12.74 -8.34 29.45
CA LEU A 570 -12.01 -7.07 29.58
C LEU A 570 -11.39 -7.00 30.99
N ARG A 571 -10.13 -6.59 31.08
CA ARG A 571 -9.41 -6.52 32.36
C ARG A 571 -9.87 -5.31 33.20
N THR A 572 -10.92 -5.49 34.00
CA THR A 572 -11.51 -4.47 34.90
C THR A 572 -11.04 -4.59 36.36
N THR A 573 -9.82 -5.08 36.60
CA THR A 573 -9.26 -5.22 37.97
C THR A 573 -9.14 -3.89 38.72
N ALA A 574 -9.03 -2.79 37.96
CA ALA A 574 -9.31 -1.43 38.40
C ALA A 574 -10.43 -0.87 37.51
N ALA A 575 -11.05 0.23 37.92
CA ALA A 575 -11.92 0.98 37.02
C ALA A 575 -11.09 1.49 35.83
N ILE A 576 -11.70 1.51 34.65
CA ILE A 576 -11.11 2.09 33.44
C ILE A 576 -11.83 3.42 33.23
N PRO A 577 -11.30 4.54 33.76
CA PRO A 577 -11.86 5.85 33.49
C PRO A 577 -11.50 6.29 32.06
N ASP A 578 -12.40 7.10 31.53
CA ASP A 578 -12.18 8.04 30.43
C ASP A 578 -10.91 8.86 30.67
N ASP A 579 -10.15 9.20 29.63
CA ASP A 579 -8.91 9.98 29.79
C ASP A 579 -9.19 11.47 29.96
N THR A 580 -10.34 11.96 29.46
CA THR A 580 -10.80 13.32 29.67
C THR A 580 -11.55 13.52 31.00
N THR A 581 -11.81 14.77 31.37
CA THR A 581 -12.74 15.13 32.45
C THR A 581 -13.48 16.39 32.03
N ILE A 582 -14.80 16.30 31.96
CA ILE A 582 -15.70 17.30 31.41
C ILE A 582 -16.38 18.03 32.58
N THR A 583 -16.28 19.35 32.64
CA THR A 583 -16.94 20.19 33.65
C THR A 583 -18.43 20.34 33.31
N VAL A 584 -19.33 20.03 34.24
CA VAL A 584 -20.76 20.26 34.04
C VAL A 584 -21.14 21.63 34.61
N TYR A 585 -21.54 22.55 33.74
CA TYR A 585 -21.83 23.94 34.09
C TYR A 585 -23.27 24.34 33.75
N GLN A 586 -23.69 25.49 34.28
CA GLN A 586 -24.94 26.15 33.93
C GLN A 586 -24.62 27.26 32.91
N PRO A 587 -25.18 27.24 31.68
CA PRO A 587 -25.00 28.35 30.74
C PRO A 587 -25.40 29.68 31.36
N GLN A 588 -24.51 30.67 31.29
CA GLN A 588 -24.81 32.05 31.70
C GLN A 588 -25.53 32.75 30.56
N LEU A 589 -26.82 33.00 30.76
CA LEU A 589 -27.68 33.69 29.80
C LEU A 589 -27.64 35.20 30.04
N ASP A 590 -27.44 35.97 28.97
CA ASP A 590 -27.44 37.43 28.99
C ASP A 590 -28.86 38.02 28.89
N ALA A 591 -29.03 39.33 29.05
CA ALA A 591 -30.36 39.95 29.02
C ALA A 591 -31.04 39.93 27.63
N GLY A 592 -30.25 39.76 26.55
CA GLY A 592 -30.71 39.83 25.16
C GLY A 592 -31.49 41.09 24.80
N SER A 593 -32.27 41.02 23.71
CA SER A 593 -33.26 42.06 23.38
C SER A 593 -34.64 41.62 23.90
N PRO A 594 -35.24 42.33 24.88
CA PRO A 594 -36.53 41.92 25.45
C PRO A 594 -37.63 41.78 24.40
N THR A 595 -37.67 42.70 23.42
CA THR A 595 -38.65 42.69 22.33
C THR A 595 -38.54 41.44 21.45
N LEU A 596 -37.31 41.04 21.08
CA LEU A 596 -37.08 39.86 20.25
C LEU A 596 -37.31 38.57 21.03
N LEU A 597 -36.83 38.50 22.28
CA LEU A 597 -37.05 37.36 23.17
C LEU A 597 -38.54 37.11 23.41
N THR A 598 -39.33 38.16 23.66
CA THR A 598 -40.79 38.04 23.80
C THR A 598 -41.44 37.51 22.52
N ALA A 599 -41.10 38.06 21.35
CA ALA A 599 -41.66 37.60 20.07
C ALA A 599 -41.35 36.11 19.80
N LEU A 600 -40.12 35.67 20.04
CA LEU A 600 -39.72 34.26 19.89
C LEU A 600 -40.44 33.36 20.91
N ALA A 601 -40.54 33.78 22.17
CA ALA A 601 -41.18 33.01 23.25
C ALA A 601 -42.70 32.88 23.09
N GLU A 602 -43.39 33.91 22.60
CA GLU A 602 -44.84 33.87 22.36
C GLU A 602 -45.19 33.00 21.14
N LEU A 603 -44.40 33.08 20.06
CA LEU A 603 -44.52 32.16 18.91
C LEU A 603 -44.27 30.70 19.32
N ARG A 604 -43.26 30.45 20.17
CA ARG A 604 -42.97 29.12 20.72
C ARG A 604 -44.13 28.60 21.58
N SER A 605 -44.68 29.43 22.46
CA SER A 605 -45.81 29.08 23.32
C SER A 605 -47.07 28.76 22.50
N HIS A 606 -47.26 29.47 21.38
CA HIS A 606 -48.33 29.17 20.43
C HIS A 606 -48.14 27.80 19.75
N ILE A 607 -46.91 27.45 19.34
CA ILE A 607 -46.60 26.12 18.77
C ILE A 607 -46.87 25.01 19.80
N GLN A 608 -46.51 25.23 21.07
CA GLN A 608 -46.76 24.27 22.17
C GLN A 608 -48.22 24.16 22.58
N GLY A 609 -49.11 25.02 22.07
CA GLY A 609 -50.52 25.09 22.48
C GLY A 609 -50.74 25.63 23.90
N THR A 610 -49.71 26.21 24.53
CA THR A 610 -49.82 26.85 25.87
C THR A 610 -50.37 28.27 25.79
N SER A 611 -50.29 28.90 24.62
CA SER A 611 -51.02 30.12 24.25
C SER A 611 -51.61 29.96 22.83
N THR A 612 -52.45 30.90 22.39
CA THR A 612 -52.98 30.91 21.02
C THR A 612 -52.90 32.31 20.43
N LEU A 613 -52.21 32.43 19.30
CA LEU A 613 -52.05 33.68 18.56
C LEU A 613 -52.92 33.68 17.31
N THR A 614 -53.51 34.82 16.99
CA THR A 614 -54.21 35.04 15.71
C THR A 614 -53.19 35.23 14.56
N PRO A 615 -53.58 35.01 13.29
CA PRO A 615 -52.70 35.28 12.14
C PRO A 615 -52.14 36.72 12.11
N ALA A 616 -52.91 37.70 12.57
CA ALA A 616 -52.45 39.09 12.67
C ALA A 616 -51.35 39.28 13.73
N GLN A 617 -51.43 38.57 14.87
CA GLN A 617 -50.38 38.59 15.89
C GLN A 617 -49.12 37.86 15.42
N ILE A 618 -49.26 36.69 14.79
CA ILE A 618 -48.12 35.97 14.18
C ILE A 618 -47.38 36.87 13.19
N ASN A 619 -48.12 37.58 12.33
CA ASN A 619 -47.55 38.57 11.41
C ASN A 619 -46.87 39.76 12.13
N ALA A 620 -47.41 40.23 13.25
CA ALA A 620 -46.79 41.29 14.04
C ALA A 620 -45.45 40.84 14.66
N HIS A 621 -45.39 39.65 15.27
CA HIS A 621 -44.14 39.07 15.78
C HIS A 621 -43.13 38.80 14.66
N LYS A 622 -43.60 38.35 13.49
CA LYS A 622 -42.77 38.19 12.28
C LYS A 622 -42.12 39.50 11.84
N LEU A 623 -42.88 40.59 11.75
CA LEU A 623 -42.34 41.92 11.43
C LEU A 623 -41.36 42.43 12.50
N THR A 624 -41.60 42.11 13.78
CA THR A 624 -40.66 42.38 14.88
C THR A 624 -39.35 41.61 14.70
N ILE A 625 -39.42 40.32 14.37
CA ILE A 625 -38.27 39.47 14.08
C ILE A 625 -37.49 40.02 12.88
N ASP A 626 -38.16 40.34 11.77
CA ASP A 626 -37.52 40.89 10.56
C ASP A 626 -36.79 42.21 10.84
N ALA A 627 -37.34 43.07 11.70
CA ALA A 627 -36.73 44.33 12.10
C ALA A 627 -35.54 44.15 13.07
N GLN A 628 -35.54 43.10 13.88
CA GLN A 628 -34.52 42.84 14.90
C GLN A 628 -33.53 41.72 14.53
N LYS A 629 -33.63 41.13 13.34
CA LYS A 629 -32.80 39.99 12.92
C LYS A 629 -31.28 40.17 13.06
N PRO A 630 -30.65 41.37 12.93
CA PRO A 630 -29.20 41.52 13.17
C PRO A 630 -28.75 41.12 14.58
N LEU A 631 -29.69 40.97 15.53
CA LEU A 631 -29.43 40.55 16.92
C LEU A 631 -29.44 39.03 17.14
N PHE A 632 -29.81 38.22 16.13
CA PHE A 632 -29.96 36.75 16.29
C PHE A 632 -28.70 36.07 16.85
N GLY A 633 -27.53 36.48 16.35
CA GLY A 633 -26.24 35.99 16.81
C GLY A 633 -25.54 36.90 17.83
N SER A 634 -26.21 37.91 18.41
CA SER A 634 -25.54 38.93 19.25
C SER A 634 -25.58 38.66 20.76
N SER A 635 -26.28 37.61 21.21
CA SER A 635 -26.49 37.33 22.63
C SER A 635 -26.81 35.84 22.84
N ALA A 636 -26.30 35.26 23.93
CA ALA A 636 -26.53 33.85 24.29
C ALA A 636 -28.03 33.53 24.45
N SER A 637 -28.79 34.43 25.07
CA SER A 637 -30.25 34.26 25.23
C SER A 637 -30.99 34.34 23.92
N THR A 638 -30.57 35.21 23.00
CA THR A 638 -31.21 35.36 21.68
C THR A 638 -30.95 34.13 20.81
N ILE A 639 -29.72 33.61 20.85
CA ILE A 639 -29.35 32.33 20.22
C ILE A 639 -30.25 31.21 20.77
N VAL A 640 -30.26 30.99 22.08
CA VAL A 640 -31.06 29.91 22.71
C VAL A 640 -32.55 30.03 22.35
N ALA A 641 -33.14 31.23 22.41
CA ALA A 641 -34.55 31.43 22.08
C ALA A 641 -34.87 31.15 20.61
N ALA A 642 -33.98 31.52 19.67
CA ALA A 642 -34.16 31.25 18.25
C ALA A 642 -34.02 29.75 17.92
N LEU A 643 -33.03 29.07 18.53
CA LEU A 643 -32.84 27.63 18.37
C LEU A 643 -34.02 26.83 18.99
N ASP A 644 -34.46 27.20 20.20
CA ASP A 644 -35.59 26.58 20.91
C ASP A 644 -36.92 26.76 20.16
N LEU A 645 -37.14 27.91 19.52
CA LEU A 645 -38.31 28.12 18.65
C LEU A 645 -38.35 27.10 17.48
N VAL A 646 -37.23 26.92 16.77
CA VAL A 646 -37.17 25.97 15.64
C VAL A 646 -37.20 24.52 16.14
N GLY A 647 -36.47 24.17 17.19
CA GLY A 647 -36.52 22.83 17.79
C GLY A 647 -37.89 22.46 18.35
N THR A 648 -38.63 23.44 18.88
CA THR A 648 -40.04 23.27 19.29
C THR A 648 -40.95 23.05 18.07
N TYR A 649 -40.74 23.76 16.96
CA TYR A 649 -41.50 23.51 15.73
C TYR A 649 -41.23 22.10 15.18
N ASP A 650 -39.95 21.72 15.05
CA ASP A 650 -39.52 20.41 14.53
C ASP A 650 -40.05 19.24 15.38
N SER A 651 -40.22 19.42 16.70
CA SER A 651 -40.71 18.38 17.62
C SER A 651 -42.23 18.33 17.78
N VAL A 652 -42.95 19.45 17.67
CA VAL A 652 -44.41 19.51 17.87
C VAL A 652 -45.18 19.46 16.56
N VAL A 653 -44.73 20.18 15.52
CA VAL A 653 -45.38 20.24 14.20
C VAL A 653 -44.73 19.28 13.21
N GLY A 654 -43.44 19.00 13.39
CA GLY A 654 -42.61 18.21 12.49
C GLY A 654 -41.81 19.09 11.53
N PRO A 655 -40.61 18.67 11.09
CA PRO A 655 -39.71 19.56 10.37
C PRO A 655 -40.22 19.97 8.98
N LEU A 656 -39.86 21.18 8.56
CA LEU A 656 -40.17 21.67 7.21
C LEU A 656 -39.60 20.73 6.14
N TRP A 657 -40.36 20.54 5.06
CA TRP A 657 -40.07 19.62 3.94
C TRP A 657 -40.00 18.12 4.28
N VAL A 658 -39.90 17.75 5.58
CA VAL A 658 -40.01 16.37 6.07
C VAL A 658 -41.47 16.02 6.38
N ALA A 659 -42.12 16.80 7.25
CA ALA A 659 -43.50 16.54 7.68
C ALA A 659 -44.56 17.10 6.70
N GLN A 660 -44.17 18.04 5.83
CA GLN A 660 -45.07 18.74 4.90
C GLN A 660 -44.35 19.08 3.59
N PRO A 661 -44.97 18.90 2.41
CA PRO A 661 -44.35 19.19 1.10
C PRO A 661 -44.05 20.68 0.91
N GLY A 662 -43.23 21.01 -0.10
CA GLY A 662 -42.86 22.39 -0.45
C GLY A 662 -44.06 23.32 -0.69
N PHE A 663 -43.85 24.63 -0.53
CA PHE A 663 -44.90 25.65 -0.45
C PHE A 663 -44.58 26.93 -1.22
N THR A 664 -45.59 27.72 -1.56
CA THR A 664 -45.46 28.91 -2.43
C THR A 664 -45.44 30.19 -1.61
N ARG A 665 -44.47 31.10 -1.85
CA ARG A 665 -44.31 32.37 -1.09
C ARG A 665 -45.60 33.18 -1.00
N ALA A 666 -46.28 33.33 -2.12
CA ALA A 666 -47.51 34.11 -2.24
C ALA A 666 -48.69 33.56 -1.41
N THR A 667 -48.62 32.31 -0.91
CA THR A 667 -49.69 31.69 -0.10
C THR A 667 -49.36 31.62 1.38
N VAL A 668 -48.16 32.04 1.82
CA VAL A 668 -47.66 31.85 3.21
C VAL A 668 -47.13 33.13 3.87
N THR A 669 -47.15 34.27 3.19
CA THR A 669 -46.36 35.48 3.53
C THR A 669 -46.48 35.99 4.97
N ASN A 670 -47.56 35.64 5.67
CA ASN A 670 -47.91 36.11 7.02
C ASN A 670 -48.21 34.95 8.01
N ASP A 671 -47.76 33.71 7.72
CA ASP A 671 -48.06 32.53 8.55
C ASP A 671 -46.87 32.02 9.40
N MET A 672 -47.15 31.05 10.27
CA MET A 672 -46.14 30.42 11.14
C MET A 672 -45.08 29.66 10.34
N ARG A 673 -45.46 29.02 9.23
CA ARG A 673 -44.58 28.18 8.41
C ARG A 673 -43.52 29.03 7.71
N TRP A 674 -43.92 30.17 7.17
CA TRP A 674 -43.05 31.19 6.62
C TRP A 674 -42.19 31.85 7.69
N THR A 675 -42.76 32.14 8.86
CA THR A 675 -42.03 32.70 10.01
C THR A 675 -40.87 31.78 10.42
N ILE A 676 -41.13 30.48 10.60
CA ILE A 676 -40.07 29.49 10.91
C ILE A 676 -39.07 29.38 9.75
N CYS A 677 -39.52 29.34 8.50
CA CYS A 677 -38.63 29.30 7.33
C CYS A 677 -37.64 30.48 7.30
N THR A 678 -38.08 31.70 7.61
CA THR A 678 -37.17 32.87 7.67
C THR A 678 -36.30 32.85 8.92
N VAL A 679 -36.82 32.42 10.07
CA VAL A 679 -36.04 32.26 11.31
C VAL A 679 -34.89 31.27 11.11
N MET A 680 -35.12 30.16 10.42
CA MET A 680 -34.06 29.21 10.04
C MET A 680 -32.99 29.85 9.15
N GLN A 681 -33.40 30.70 8.19
CA GLN A 681 -32.48 31.44 7.32
C GLN A 681 -31.64 32.45 8.12
N ASP A 682 -32.28 33.25 8.98
CA ASP A 682 -31.59 34.25 9.80
C ASP A 682 -30.66 33.59 10.85
N ILE A 683 -31.03 32.45 11.44
CA ILE A 683 -30.13 31.63 12.27
C ILE A 683 -28.89 31.22 11.46
N MET A 684 -29.07 30.67 10.26
CA MET A 684 -27.94 30.18 9.46
C MET A 684 -27.01 31.32 9.01
N ASP A 685 -27.56 32.46 8.59
CA ASP A 685 -26.76 33.58 8.07
C ASP A 685 -26.12 34.44 9.18
N LEU A 686 -26.77 34.60 10.34
CA LEU A 686 -26.39 35.58 11.37
C LEU A 686 -25.87 34.96 12.66
N THR A 687 -26.20 33.69 12.95
CA THR A 687 -25.75 33.02 14.18
C THR A 687 -24.51 32.17 13.95
N TYR A 688 -24.42 31.43 12.84
CA TYR A 688 -23.34 30.47 12.55
C TYR A 688 -22.04 31.12 12.03
N THR A 689 -21.56 32.18 12.70
CA THR A 689 -20.35 32.94 12.33
C THR A 689 -19.07 32.39 12.97
N VAL A 690 -17.88 32.74 12.43
CA VAL A 690 -16.57 32.39 13.04
C VAL A 690 -16.53 32.81 14.53
N THR A 691 -16.96 34.04 14.83
CA THR A 691 -16.98 34.61 16.19
C THR A 691 -17.86 33.81 17.13
N ASN A 692 -19.08 33.45 16.69
CA ASN A 692 -20.03 32.73 17.53
C ASN A 692 -19.67 31.26 17.71
N LEU A 693 -19.04 30.62 16.71
CA LEU A 693 -18.49 29.28 16.89
C LEU A 693 -17.35 29.24 17.92
N VAL A 694 -16.63 30.35 18.12
CA VAL A 694 -15.68 30.50 19.25
C VAL A 694 -16.43 30.78 20.56
N ASN A 695 -17.27 31.80 20.61
CA ASN A 695 -17.85 32.34 21.86
C ASN A 695 -19.04 31.56 22.43
N HIS A 696 -19.82 30.90 21.56
CA HIS A 696 -21.09 30.22 21.86
C HIS A 696 -21.08 28.79 21.31
N ALA A 697 -19.88 28.20 21.25
CA ALA A 697 -19.62 26.83 20.82
C ALA A 697 -20.56 25.79 21.43
N ASP A 698 -20.89 25.99 22.71
CA ASP A 698 -21.73 25.15 23.55
C ASP A 698 -23.23 25.25 23.25
N LEU A 699 -23.68 26.36 22.67
CA LEU A 699 -25.07 26.57 22.28
C LEU A 699 -25.34 26.08 20.85
N LEU A 700 -24.30 26.04 20.01
CA LEU A 700 -24.40 25.76 18.57
C LEU A 700 -24.05 24.32 18.19
N ASP A 701 -23.24 23.62 18.99
CA ASP A 701 -22.85 22.23 18.73
C ASP A 701 -23.97 21.25 19.10
N GLY A 702 -24.32 20.36 18.18
CA GLY A 702 -25.44 19.44 18.31
C GLY A 702 -26.80 20.02 17.94
N PHE A 703 -26.95 21.34 17.73
CA PHE A 703 -28.18 21.89 17.18
C PHE A 703 -28.28 21.66 15.68
N THR A 704 -29.30 20.90 15.26
CA THR A 704 -29.59 20.62 13.85
C THR A 704 -31.00 21.08 13.51
N PHE A 705 -31.21 21.52 12.27
CA PHE A 705 -32.56 21.59 11.71
C PHE A 705 -33.00 20.17 11.35
N GLY A 706 -34.15 19.70 11.84
CA GLY A 706 -34.72 18.41 11.45
C GLY A 706 -35.02 18.31 9.96
N SER A 707 -35.19 19.46 9.30
CA SER A 707 -35.31 19.61 7.84
C SER A 707 -34.12 19.01 7.08
N ALA A 708 -32.94 18.91 7.70
CA ALA A 708 -31.75 18.29 7.13
C ALA A 708 -31.97 16.81 6.75
N ALA A 709 -32.91 16.12 7.41
CA ALA A 709 -33.25 14.74 7.07
C ALA A 709 -33.83 14.59 5.64
N TYR A 710 -34.45 15.64 5.09
CA TYR A 710 -34.93 15.67 3.71
C TYR A 710 -33.87 16.22 2.75
N PHE A 711 -33.35 17.42 3.02
CA PHE A 711 -32.34 18.07 2.18
C PHE A 711 -31.40 18.93 3.04
N PRO A 712 -30.07 18.83 2.90
CA PRO A 712 -29.33 18.02 1.92
C PRO A 712 -29.36 16.50 2.17
N GLY A 713 -29.93 16.02 3.27
CA GLY A 713 -30.09 14.59 3.57
C GLY A 713 -29.42 14.21 4.88
N ALA A 714 -29.93 13.15 5.52
CA ALA A 714 -29.43 12.69 6.81
C ALA A 714 -27.97 12.19 6.73
N CYS A 715 -27.15 12.60 7.70
CA CYS A 715 -25.77 12.11 7.88
C CYS A 715 -25.45 12.10 9.38
N PRO A 716 -25.15 10.95 10.01
CA PRO A 716 -24.76 10.91 11.42
C PRO A 716 -23.35 11.50 11.62
N PRO A 717 -23.00 12.03 12.81
CA PRO A 717 -21.63 12.45 13.12
C PRO A 717 -20.63 11.28 13.06
N PRO A 718 -19.33 11.56 12.87
CA PRO A 718 -18.31 10.52 12.89
C PRO A 718 -18.27 9.81 14.25
N SER A 719 -17.96 8.51 14.25
CA SER A 719 -17.92 7.71 15.48
C SER A 719 -16.80 8.11 16.45
N ASP A 720 -15.75 8.76 15.96
CA ASP A 720 -14.71 9.40 16.75
C ASP A 720 -14.51 10.85 16.22
N PRO A 721 -14.80 11.88 17.02
CA PRO A 721 -14.67 13.28 16.59
C PRO A 721 -13.21 13.73 16.43
N ASN A 722 -12.24 12.96 16.92
CA ASN A 722 -10.82 13.25 16.73
C ASN A 722 -10.28 12.75 15.39
N VAL A 723 -11.05 11.92 14.66
CA VAL A 723 -10.73 11.52 13.28
C VAL A 723 -10.48 12.75 12.45
N THR A 724 -9.31 12.77 11.81
CA THR A 724 -8.82 13.85 10.97
C THR A 724 -8.53 13.31 9.58
N HIS A 725 -9.23 13.83 8.58
CA HIS A 725 -9.07 13.46 7.17
C HIS A 725 -8.15 14.46 6.47
N SER A 726 -7.10 13.98 5.81
CA SER A 726 -6.20 14.79 5.00
C SER A 726 -6.53 14.67 3.51
N VAL A 727 -6.55 15.79 2.79
CA VAL A 727 -6.82 15.85 1.35
C VAL A 727 -5.85 16.80 0.66
N LEU A 728 -5.40 16.45 -0.53
CA LEU A 728 -4.63 17.35 -1.39
C LEU A 728 -5.58 18.10 -2.33
N ILE A 729 -5.42 19.43 -2.41
CA ILE A 729 -6.11 20.30 -3.38
C ILE A 729 -5.09 21.15 -4.14
N ASN A 730 -5.43 21.53 -5.37
CA ASN A 730 -4.72 22.60 -6.07
C ASN A 730 -5.31 23.95 -5.64
N ALA A 731 -4.51 24.76 -4.94
CA ALA A 731 -4.86 26.08 -4.46
C ALA A 731 -4.43 27.21 -5.42
N ASN A 732 -4.09 26.89 -6.67
CA ASN A 732 -3.94 27.90 -7.72
C ASN A 732 -5.25 28.10 -8.49
N PHE A 733 -5.48 29.32 -8.94
CA PHE A 733 -6.33 29.62 -10.07
C PHE A 733 -5.43 30.02 -11.25
N LEU A 734 -5.40 29.24 -12.33
CA LEU A 734 -4.60 29.58 -13.51
C LEU A 734 -5.31 30.69 -14.29
N ASN A 735 -4.63 31.82 -14.49
CA ASN A 735 -5.10 32.84 -15.42
C ASN A 735 -4.78 32.39 -16.85
N THR A 736 -5.80 32.23 -17.69
CA THR A 736 -5.66 31.72 -19.06
C THR A 736 -5.98 32.76 -20.11
N PHE A 737 -5.35 32.67 -21.29
CA PHE A 737 -5.68 33.57 -22.39
C PHE A 737 -7.07 33.25 -22.96
N GLY A 738 -7.79 34.29 -23.41
CA GLY A 738 -9.13 34.16 -23.94
C GLY A 738 -10.05 35.25 -23.42
N TRP A 739 -11.36 34.99 -23.51
CA TRP A 739 -12.42 35.88 -23.05
C TRP A 739 -13.16 35.20 -21.89
N HIS A 740 -13.60 35.95 -20.88
CA HIS A 740 -14.24 35.32 -19.74
C HIS A 740 -15.58 34.64 -20.11
N THR A 741 -15.72 33.37 -19.73
CA THR A 741 -17.00 32.64 -19.75
C THR A 741 -17.84 33.00 -18.52
N TRP A 742 -19.11 32.61 -18.51
CA TRP A 742 -20.00 32.89 -17.38
C TRP A 742 -19.45 32.27 -16.09
N ASP A 743 -19.47 33.05 -15.02
CA ASP A 743 -18.86 32.74 -13.72
C ASP A 743 -17.37 32.36 -13.79
N GLU A 744 -16.61 32.76 -14.81
CA GLU A 744 -15.18 32.44 -14.89
C GLU A 744 -14.39 33.05 -13.74
N LEU A 745 -14.61 34.32 -13.43
CA LEU A 745 -13.90 35.02 -12.35
C LEU A 745 -14.42 34.67 -10.93
N GLY A 746 -15.40 33.77 -10.81
CA GLY A 746 -15.84 33.25 -9.51
C GLY A 746 -14.78 32.33 -8.88
N PRO A 747 -14.79 32.13 -7.55
CA PRO A 747 -13.90 31.18 -6.91
C PRO A 747 -14.09 29.75 -7.44
N ALA A 748 -12.99 29.03 -7.67
CA ALA A 748 -13.03 27.62 -8.04
C ALA A 748 -13.27 26.76 -6.80
N MET A 749 -14.21 25.81 -6.88
CA MET A 749 -14.61 25.00 -5.74
C MET A 749 -13.81 23.70 -5.72
N LYS A 750 -13.15 23.38 -4.60
CA LYS A 750 -12.32 22.17 -4.46
C LYS A 750 -12.89 21.26 -3.36
N PRO A 751 -13.40 20.06 -3.71
CA PRO A 751 -13.87 19.06 -2.75
C PRO A 751 -12.79 18.63 -1.78
N THR A 752 -13.17 18.41 -0.52
CA THR A 752 -12.31 17.75 0.47
C THR A 752 -12.57 16.24 0.59
N GLY A 753 -13.68 15.75 0.01
CA GLY A 753 -14.19 14.39 0.26
C GLY A 753 -14.74 14.20 1.68
N ASN A 754 -15.05 15.27 2.40
CA ASN A 754 -15.58 15.21 3.75
C ASN A 754 -16.91 15.97 3.84
N TYR A 755 -17.78 15.51 4.73
CA TYR A 755 -19.13 15.99 4.95
C TYR A 755 -19.30 16.33 6.42
N LEU A 756 -19.81 17.53 6.71
CA LEU A 756 -20.21 17.91 8.05
C LEU A 756 -21.57 17.30 8.37
N ALA A 757 -21.65 16.49 9.42
CA ALA A 757 -22.94 16.03 9.93
C ALA A 757 -23.77 17.21 10.47
N PRO A 758 -25.10 17.25 10.23
CA PRO A 758 -25.93 18.37 10.63
C PRO A 758 -25.77 18.74 12.12
N GLY A 759 -25.53 20.02 12.37
CA GLY A 759 -25.33 20.56 13.72
C GLY A 759 -23.99 20.27 14.40
N SER A 760 -23.10 19.47 13.80
CA SER A 760 -21.75 19.27 14.35
C SER A 760 -20.83 20.46 14.08
N ILE A 761 -19.80 20.66 14.91
CA ILE A 761 -18.71 21.61 14.63
C ILE A 761 -17.43 20.87 14.21
N ALA A 762 -16.98 21.07 12.98
CA ALA A 762 -15.69 20.59 12.48
C ALA A 762 -14.57 21.61 12.68
N THR A 763 -13.32 21.14 12.69
CA THR A 763 -12.12 21.99 12.58
C THR A 763 -11.46 21.75 11.23
N VAL A 764 -11.26 22.80 10.45
CA VAL A 764 -10.49 22.75 9.19
C VAL A 764 -9.14 23.41 9.44
N THR A 765 -8.07 22.65 9.22
CA THR A 765 -6.68 23.11 9.38
C THR A 765 -6.00 23.19 8.02
N VAL A 766 -5.37 24.32 7.74
CA VAL A 766 -4.77 24.69 6.46
C VAL A 766 -3.33 25.20 6.65
N PRO A 767 -2.45 25.10 5.64
CA PRO A 767 -1.11 25.65 5.75
C PRO A 767 -1.15 27.20 5.74
N PRO A 768 -0.15 27.87 6.36
CA PRO A 768 -0.07 29.33 6.41
C PRO A 768 -0.12 30.04 5.04
N SER A 769 0.14 29.33 3.95
CA SER A 769 0.09 29.87 2.58
C SER A 769 -1.30 30.26 2.07
N LEU A 770 -2.39 29.84 2.72
CA LEU A 770 -3.77 30.26 2.39
C LEU A 770 -4.27 31.42 3.26
N VAL A 771 -3.67 31.61 4.44
CA VAL A 771 -4.19 32.47 5.50
C VAL A 771 -4.20 33.94 5.07
N GLY A 772 -5.37 34.59 5.18
CA GLY A 772 -5.56 36.00 4.85
C GLY A 772 -5.52 36.33 3.37
N ARG A 773 -5.61 35.34 2.46
CA ARG A 773 -5.51 35.52 1.00
C ARG A 773 -6.83 35.44 0.23
N GLY A 774 -7.96 35.54 0.92
CA GLY A 774 -9.29 35.53 0.30
C GLY A 774 -9.87 34.15 -0.02
N TYR A 775 -9.26 33.07 0.49
CA TYR A 775 -9.87 31.74 0.47
C TYR A 775 -11.03 31.65 1.47
N ASN A 776 -12.05 30.87 1.15
CA ASN A 776 -13.13 30.51 2.06
C ASN A 776 -13.25 28.99 2.21
N ILE A 777 -13.68 28.54 3.38
CA ILE A 777 -14.27 27.21 3.55
C ILE A 777 -15.77 27.35 3.31
N ARG A 778 -16.32 26.47 2.47
CA ARG A 778 -17.75 26.36 2.18
C ARG A 778 -18.25 25.08 2.84
N VAL A 779 -19.33 25.18 3.62
CA VAL A 779 -20.03 24.03 4.23
C VAL A 779 -21.45 23.97 3.67
N GLY A 780 -21.70 22.98 2.82
CA GLY A 780 -22.88 22.91 1.96
C GLY A 780 -22.47 23.02 0.49
N CYS A 781 -22.78 21.98 -0.27
CA CYS A 781 -22.42 21.86 -1.68
C CYS A 781 -23.25 22.78 -2.58
N HIS A 782 -24.56 22.90 -2.33
CA HIS A 782 -25.51 23.65 -3.14
C HIS A 782 -25.17 25.15 -3.17
N LYS A 783 -24.76 25.66 -4.33
CA LYS A 783 -24.29 27.06 -4.47
C LYS A 783 -25.42 28.05 -4.71
N TRP A 784 -26.51 27.64 -5.34
CA TRP A 784 -27.56 28.55 -5.79
C TRP A 784 -28.50 28.99 -4.66
N ASP A 785 -28.70 30.30 -4.58
CA ASP A 785 -29.74 30.94 -3.77
C ASP A 785 -31.09 30.82 -4.48
N MET A 786 -32.11 30.37 -3.75
CA MET A 786 -33.48 30.12 -4.26
C MET A 786 -34.50 31.19 -3.83
N SER A 787 -34.07 32.32 -3.27
CA SER A 787 -34.94 33.45 -2.88
C SER A 787 -35.79 34.00 -4.04
N ASN A 788 -35.31 33.90 -5.28
CA ASN A 788 -36.03 34.26 -6.50
C ASN A 788 -37.11 33.27 -6.93
N ARG A 789 -37.22 32.09 -6.29
CA ARG A 789 -38.16 31.03 -6.67
C ARG A 789 -39.52 31.23 -5.99
N PRO A 790 -40.64 31.15 -6.72
CA PRO A 790 -41.97 31.32 -6.12
C PRO A 790 -42.35 30.17 -5.18
N THR A 791 -41.82 28.97 -5.38
CA THR A 791 -42.08 27.76 -4.59
C THR A 791 -40.80 27.26 -3.92
N LEU A 792 -40.83 27.15 -2.58
CA LEU A 792 -39.75 26.64 -1.75
C LEU A 792 -39.85 25.12 -1.60
N LYS A 793 -38.90 24.41 -2.21
CA LYS A 793 -38.67 22.97 -2.01
C LYS A 793 -37.58 22.65 -0.97
N ARG A 794 -36.81 23.66 -0.58
CA ARG A 794 -35.81 23.67 0.50
C ARG A 794 -35.67 25.11 1.02
N LEU A 795 -34.85 25.32 2.04
CA LEU A 795 -34.44 26.67 2.46
C LEU A 795 -33.69 27.41 1.33
N ASP A 796 -33.81 28.73 1.25
CA ASP A 796 -33.28 29.54 0.14
C ASP A 796 -31.76 29.36 -0.05
N ARG A 797 -31.02 29.36 1.06
CA ARG A 797 -29.63 28.92 1.14
C ARG A 797 -29.53 27.73 2.10
N VAL A 798 -28.66 26.77 1.80
CA VAL A 798 -28.32 25.65 2.72
C VAL A 798 -26.81 25.55 2.96
N THR A 799 -26.09 26.65 2.70
CA THR A 799 -24.63 26.69 2.64
C THR A 799 -24.11 27.90 3.41
N VAL A 800 -23.05 27.69 4.20
CA VAL A 800 -22.37 28.71 5.01
C VAL A 800 -20.91 28.85 4.56
N PHE A 801 -20.36 30.07 4.67
CA PHE A 801 -18.99 30.41 4.29
C PHE A 801 -18.18 30.89 5.50
N TYR A 802 -16.92 30.46 5.58
CA TYR A 802 -15.98 30.82 6.63
C TYR A 802 -14.66 31.31 6.01
N PRO A 803 -14.26 32.58 6.19
CA PRO A 803 -13.03 33.10 5.62
C PRO A 803 -11.80 32.51 6.31
N ILE A 804 -10.79 32.13 5.53
CA ILE A 804 -9.56 31.52 6.03
C ILE A 804 -8.60 32.62 6.50
N ASN A 805 -8.85 33.13 7.71
CA ASN A 805 -8.04 34.16 8.38
C ASN A 805 -7.11 33.60 9.47
N SER A 806 -7.14 32.29 9.70
CA SER A 806 -6.28 31.55 10.64
C SER A 806 -5.93 30.17 10.08
N THR A 807 -4.85 29.55 10.57
CA THR A 807 -4.46 28.19 10.16
C THR A 807 -5.46 27.13 10.60
N GLU A 808 -6.21 27.38 11.67
CA GLU A 808 -7.35 26.56 12.08
C GLU A 808 -8.62 27.40 12.05
N THR A 809 -9.67 26.90 11.42
CA THR A 809 -10.99 27.54 11.37
C THR A 809 -12.05 26.53 11.80
N ARG A 810 -12.90 26.91 12.75
CA ARG A 810 -14.05 26.10 13.17
C ARG A 810 -15.24 26.42 12.27
N VAL A 811 -15.91 25.38 11.78
CA VAL A 811 -17.00 25.48 10.81
C VAL A 811 -18.17 24.62 11.23
N ALA A 812 -19.39 25.09 10.97
CA ALA A 812 -20.62 24.38 11.31
C ALA A 812 -21.73 24.72 10.31
N ASN A 813 -22.78 23.90 10.25
CA ASN A 813 -23.99 24.19 9.51
C ASN A 813 -25.14 23.36 10.12
N PRO A 814 -26.26 23.96 10.53
CA PRO A 814 -27.40 23.21 11.08
C PRO A 814 -28.08 22.27 10.05
N PHE A 815 -27.79 22.44 8.75
CA PHE A 815 -28.12 21.48 7.68
C PHE A 815 -27.03 20.45 7.38
N GLY A 816 -25.82 20.62 7.94
CA GLY A 816 -24.64 19.87 7.53
C GLY A 816 -24.20 20.22 6.10
N GLY A 817 -23.47 19.32 5.45
CA GLY A 817 -23.11 19.46 4.02
C GLY A 817 -21.65 19.12 3.71
N GLY A 818 -21.36 18.90 2.43
CA GLY A 818 -19.99 18.73 1.95
C GLY A 818 -19.11 19.93 2.31
N ILE A 819 -17.85 19.67 2.65
CA ILE A 819 -16.85 20.68 3.01
C ILE A 819 -15.93 20.91 1.81
N TYR A 820 -15.85 22.15 1.35
CA TYR A 820 -15.09 22.57 0.17
C TYR A 820 -14.18 23.75 0.50
N ILE A 821 -13.09 23.89 -0.24
CA ILE A 821 -12.26 25.10 -0.26
C ILE A 821 -12.58 25.90 -1.52
N GLU A 822 -12.85 27.19 -1.36
CA GLU A 822 -12.98 28.13 -2.47
C GLU A 822 -11.64 28.81 -2.75
N VAL A 823 -11.12 28.59 -3.96
CA VAL A 823 -9.87 29.15 -4.46
C VAL A 823 -10.18 30.42 -5.25
N PRO A 824 -9.78 31.62 -4.78
CA PRO A 824 -10.10 32.88 -5.44
C PRO A 824 -9.36 33.05 -6.77
N SER A 825 -10.01 33.70 -7.74
CA SER A 825 -9.60 33.77 -9.15
C SER A 825 -8.31 34.54 -9.46
N TYR A 826 -7.77 35.26 -8.47
CA TYR A 826 -6.57 36.09 -8.58
C TYR A 826 -5.32 35.48 -7.92
N VAL A 827 -5.41 34.29 -7.31
CA VAL A 827 -4.27 33.69 -6.60
C VAL A 827 -3.51 32.68 -7.47
N THR A 828 -2.24 33.00 -7.70
CA THR A 828 -1.26 32.16 -8.41
C THR A 828 -0.13 31.75 -7.46
N ASN A 829 0.58 30.67 -7.80
CA ASN A 829 1.82 30.21 -7.14
C ASN A 829 1.70 29.76 -5.66
N VAL A 830 0.53 29.28 -5.22
CA VAL A 830 0.38 28.53 -3.96
C VAL A 830 0.58 27.02 -4.17
N GLY A 831 0.15 26.49 -5.32
CA GLY A 831 0.37 25.09 -5.73
C GLY A 831 -0.55 24.09 -5.04
N ILE A 832 -0.09 22.84 -4.94
CA ILE A 832 -0.82 21.76 -4.28
C ILE A 832 -0.57 21.84 -2.77
N VAL A 833 -1.65 21.83 -1.99
CA VAL A 833 -1.62 21.98 -0.53
C VAL A 833 -2.43 20.87 0.14
N SER A 834 -2.02 20.50 1.36
CA SER A 834 -2.76 19.55 2.20
C SER A 834 -3.72 20.30 3.12
N ILE A 835 -4.99 19.91 3.12
CA ILE A 835 -6.04 20.41 4.01
C ILE A 835 -6.42 19.27 4.95
N GLN A 836 -6.55 19.57 6.24
CA GLN A 836 -7.00 18.60 7.25
C GLN A 836 -8.39 18.99 7.76
N VAL A 837 -9.27 18.01 7.91
CA VAL A 837 -10.64 18.20 8.42
C VAL A 837 -10.86 17.23 9.57
N ARG A 838 -11.04 17.76 10.78
CA ARG A 838 -11.33 17.01 12.02
C ARG A 838 -12.80 17.13 12.41
N ASN A 839 -13.36 16.07 12.96
CA ASN A 839 -14.80 15.93 13.29
C ASN A 839 -15.71 16.08 12.05
N ALA A 840 -15.38 15.36 10.97
CA ALA A 840 -16.20 15.27 9.77
C ALA A 840 -16.32 13.80 9.32
N VAL A 841 -17.34 13.54 8.52
CA VAL A 841 -17.67 12.23 7.95
C VAL A 841 -17.05 12.12 6.56
N ARG A 842 -16.66 10.93 6.10
CA ARG A 842 -16.27 10.75 4.69
C ARG A 842 -17.47 10.93 3.76
N SER A 843 -17.26 11.66 2.66
CA SER A 843 -18.17 11.76 1.53
C SER A 843 -17.58 10.97 0.36
N PRO A 844 -18.37 10.21 -0.43
CA PRO A 844 -17.85 9.53 -1.59
C PRO A 844 -17.19 10.53 -2.55
N TYR A 845 -15.89 10.35 -2.79
CA TYR A 845 -15.13 11.26 -3.65
C TYR A 845 -14.27 10.48 -4.65
N PHE A 846 -14.54 10.68 -5.94
CA PHE A 846 -13.67 10.21 -7.01
C PHE A 846 -12.89 11.37 -7.62
N SER A 847 -11.56 11.32 -7.53
CA SER A 847 -10.70 12.29 -8.18
C SER A 847 -9.85 11.61 -9.26
N ALA A 848 -9.91 12.16 -10.46
CA ALA A 848 -9.05 11.80 -11.60
C ALA A 848 -7.80 12.70 -11.70
N LYS A 849 -7.61 13.65 -10.75
CA LYS A 849 -6.48 14.59 -10.79
C LYS A 849 -5.14 13.89 -10.52
N PRO A 850 -4.03 14.24 -11.22
CA PRO A 850 -2.74 13.55 -11.09
C PRO A 850 -2.12 13.53 -9.67
N PHE A 851 -2.43 14.54 -8.85
CA PHE A 851 -1.91 14.66 -7.48
C PHE A 851 -2.83 14.03 -6.41
N HIS A 852 -4.01 13.55 -6.80
CA HIS A 852 -4.99 12.93 -5.93
C HIS A 852 -5.84 11.95 -6.74
N THR A 853 -5.23 10.86 -7.24
CA THR A 853 -5.95 9.88 -8.06
C THR A 853 -6.65 8.83 -7.20
N THR A 854 -7.97 8.69 -7.33
CA THR A 854 -8.75 7.58 -6.74
C THR A 854 -8.66 6.36 -7.65
N THR A 855 -8.08 5.25 -7.18
CA THR A 855 -8.09 3.97 -7.93
C THR A 855 -9.46 3.29 -7.88
N PRO A 856 -9.80 2.37 -8.80
CA PRO A 856 -11.06 1.62 -8.74
C PRO A 856 -11.26 0.88 -7.40
N ALA A 857 -10.19 0.33 -6.82
CA ALA A 857 -10.25 -0.34 -5.51
C ALA A 857 -10.56 0.63 -4.36
N GLN A 858 -9.97 1.83 -4.35
CA GLN A 858 -10.31 2.88 -3.39
C GLN A 858 -11.73 3.39 -3.61
N TRP A 859 -12.17 3.53 -4.86
CA TRP A 859 -13.54 3.92 -5.18
C TRP A 859 -14.58 2.97 -4.59
N LEU A 860 -14.36 1.64 -4.60
CA LEU A 860 -15.29 0.70 -3.97
C LEU A 860 -15.53 0.99 -2.48
N VAL A 861 -14.53 1.57 -1.79
CA VAL A 861 -14.59 1.99 -0.38
C VAL A 861 -15.23 3.38 -0.25
N GLU A 862 -14.74 4.38 -1.00
CA GLU A 862 -15.26 5.75 -0.98
C GLU A 862 -16.77 5.80 -1.29
N ARG A 863 -17.22 5.04 -2.30
CA ARG A 863 -18.63 4.82 -2.69
C ARG A 863 -19.54 4.36 -1.55
N ALA A 864 -18.99 3.67 -0.56
CA ALA A 864 -19.73 3.14 0.59
C ALA A 864 -19.78 4.12 1.79
N SER A 865 -19.21 5.32 1.66
CA SER A 865 -19.22 6.34 2.71
C SER A 865 -20.65 6.85 2.97
N PRO A 866 -21.02 7.16 4.22
CA PRO A 866 -22.42 7.34 4.61
C PRO A 866 -23.01 8.73 4.28
N ALA A 867 -22.23 9.65 3.72
CA ALA A 867 -22.74 10.98 3.36
C ALA A 867 -23.73 10.92 2.17
N PRO A 868 -24.76 11.79 2.13
CA PRO A 868 -25.80 11.75 1.12
C PRO A 868 -25.37 12.20 -0.30
N TRP A 869 -24.21 12.84 -0.45
CA TRP A 869 -23.71 13.35 -1.73
C TRP A 869 -22.31 12.86 -2.07
N ALA A 870 -22.11 12.58 -3.35
CA ALA A 870 -20.84 12.20 -3.95
C ALA A 870 -20.30 13.31 -4.85
N ASP A 871 -18.99 13.58 -4.74
CA ASP A 871 -18.26 14.48 -5.63
C ASP A 871 -17.43 13.67 -6.64
N PHE A 872 -17.32 14.18 -7.86
CA PHE A 872 -16.38 13.70 -8.88
C PHE A 872 -15.59 14.88 -9.41
N GLN A 873 -14.27 14.76 -9.56
CA GLN A 873 -13.41 15.85 -10.03
C GLN A 873 -12.26 15.36 -10.92
N SER A 874 -12.06 16.01 -12.06
CA SER A 874 -10.84 15.96 -12.88
C SER A 874 -10.26 17.36 -12.98
N ASP A 875 -9.26 17.61 -13.83
CA ASP A 875 -8.77 18.98 -14.09
C ASP A 875 -9.70 19.81 -15.00
N LYS A 876 -10.72 19.19 -15.61
CA LYS A 876 -11.62 19.84 -16.59
C LYS A 876 -13.10 19.73 -16.27
N PHE A 877 -13.50 18.74 -15.49
CA PHE A 877 -14.89 18.46 -15.14
C PHE A 877 -15.06 18.27 -13.64
N MET A 878 -16.20 18.72 -13.10
CA MET A 878 -16.66 18.40 -11.76
C MET A 878 -18.16 18.08 -11.80
N MET A 879 -18.62 17.17 -10.94
CA MET A 879 -20.04 17.04 -10.65
C MET A 879 -20.31 16.68 -9.19
N GLN A 880 -21.49 17.07 -8.71
CA GLN A 880 -22.05 16.69 -7.42
C GLN A 880 -23.40 15.98 -7.64
N VAL A 881 -23.50 14.74 -7.18
CA VAL A 881 -24.67 13.86 -7.38
C VAL A 881 -25.04 13.11 -6.09
N PRO A 882 -26.31 12.66 -5.91
CA PRO A 882 -26.69 11.86 -4.75
C PRO A 882 -25.91 10.54 -4.68
N THR A 883 -25.51 10.12 -3.47
CA THR A 883 -24.79 8.86 -3.23
C THR A 883 -25.60 7.63 -3.70
N SER A 884 -26.93 7.70 -3.65
CA SER A 884 -27.84 6.67 -4.16
C SER A 884 -27.63 6.36 -5.65
N TRP A 885 -27.29 7.36 -6.47
CA TRP A 885 -27.05 7.21 -7.91
C TRP A 885 -25.77 6.43 -8.19
N ILE A 886 -24.77 6.49 -7.31
CA ILE A 886 -23.45 5.86 -7.52
C ILE A 886 -23.25 4.55 -6.74
N SER A 887 -24.23 4.17 -5.92
CA SER A 887 -24.27 2.95 -5.09
C SER A 887 -23.84 1.65 -5.79
N LYS A 888 -24.11 1.49 -7.10
CA LYS A 888 -23.74 0.30 -7.90
C LYS A 888 -22.60 0.53 -8.90
N MET A 889 -22.02 1.72 -8.95
CA MET A 889 -20.98 2.08 -9.92
C MET A 889 -19.65 1.39 -9.59
N PRO A 890 -19.12 0.47 -10.43
CA PRO A 890 -17.91 -0.27 -10.10
C PRO A 890 -16.63 0.54 -10.33
N ASP A 891 -16.59 1.36 -11.38
CA ASP A 891 -15.41 2.12 -11.79
C ASP A 891 -15.82 3.36 -12.64
N PRO A 892 -15.59 4.60 -12.15
CA PRO A 892 -15.81 5.84 -12.90
C PRO A 892 -14.59 6.32 -13.70
N THR A 893 -13.51 5.53 -13.80
CA THR A 893 -12.28 5.95 -14.50
C THR A 893 -12.54 6.30 -15.97
N GLN A 894 -13.41 5.57 -16.66
CA GLN A 894 -13.78 5.91 -18.05
C GLN A 894 -14.77 7.09 -18.10
N LEU A 895 -15.75 7.11 -17.20
CA LEU A 895 -16.72 8.20 -17.06
C LEU A 895 -16.04 9.59 -16.98
N MET A 896 -14.99 9.71 -16.16
CA MET A 896 -14.26 10.99 -16.03
C MET A 896 -13.44 11.34 -17.27
N LYS A 897 -12.92 10.35 -18.01
CA LYS A 897 -12.22 10.58 -19.29
C LYS A 897 -13.19 11.02 -20.39
N ASP A 898 -14.40 10.45 -20.41
CA ASP A 898 -15.44 10.84 -21.37
C ASP A 898 -15.86 12.29 -21.12
N TRP A 899 -16.07 12.68 -19.86
CA TRP A 899 -16.33 14.07 -19.46
C TRP A 899 -15.18 15.04 -19.77
N ASP A 900 -13.92 14.65 -19.54
CA ASP A 900 -12.76 15.44 -19.95
C ASP A 900 -12.66 15.61 -21.46
N ALA A 901 -13.02 14.59 -22.24
CA ALA A 901 -13.07 14.65 -23.70
C ALA A 901 -14.20 15.56 -24.20
N ALA A 902 -15.36 15.59 -23.54
CA ALA A 902 -16.43 16.53 -23.84
C ALA A 902 -15.99 17.98 -23.55
N ALA A 903 -15.42 18.24 -22.38
CA ALA A 903 -14.87 19.56 -22.01
C ALA A 903 -13.78 20.04 -22.98
N ASP A 904 -12.86 19.16 -23.38
CA ASP A 904 -11.86 19.45 -24.42
C ASP A 904 -12.49 19.80 -25.76
N THR A 905 -13.58 19.14 -26.15
CA THR A 905 -14.26 19.40 -27.44
C THR A 905 -14.95 20.75 -27.45
N CYS A 906 -15.61 21.11 -26.35
CA CYS A 906 -16.19 22.44 -26.19
C CYS A 906 -15.10 23.53 -26.19
N ASN A 907 -13.98 23.33 -25.48
CA ASN A 907 -12.88 24.28 -25.49
C ASN A 907 -12.21 24.39 -26.88
N ASP A 908 -11.91 23.26 -27.54
CA ASP A 908 -11.31 23.22 -28.89
C ASP A 908 -12.19 23.97 -29.91
N LEU A 909 -13.49 23.66 -29.97
CA LEU A 909 -14.44 24.29 -30.90
C LEU A 909 -14.59 25.80 -30.65
N MET A 910 -14.55 26.21 -29.38
CA MET A 910 -14.69 27.61 -28.99
C MET A 910 -13.35 28.38 -28.93
N GLY A 911 -12.23 27.76 -29.30
CA GLY A 911 -10.91 28.39 -29.35
C GLY A 911 -10.27 28.68 -27.99
N PHE A 912 -10.65 27.94 -26.95
CA PHE A 912 -10.15 28.08 -25.58
C PHE A 912 -9.01 27.10 -25.25
N PRO A 913 -8.12 27.45 -24.31
CA PRO A 913 -7.22 26.48 -23.70
C PRO A 913 -7.99 25.32 -23.07
N ARG A 914 -7.48 24.09 -23.24
CA ARG A 914 -8.06 22.88 -22.63
C ARG A 914 -7.99 22.88 -21.10
N ASP A 915 -6.93 23.47 -20.55
CA ASP A 915 -6.76 23.66 -19.11
C ASP A 915 -7.12 25.11 -18.76
N ARG A 916 -8.17 25.31 -17.96
CA ARG A 916 -8.79 26.62 -17.66
C ARG A 916 -8.54 27.15 -16.24
N GLY A 917 -7.70 26.48 -15.46
CA GLY A 917 -7.40 26.85 -14.06
C GLY A 917 -8.50 26.49 -13.05
N LYS A 918 -9.76 26.63 -13.46
CA LYS A 918 -10.91 25.96 -12.88
C LYS A 918 -11.42 24.88 -13.84
N GLU A 919 -12.28 24.01 -13.33
CA GLU A 919 -12.98 23.04 -14.14
C GLU A 919 -13.87 23.77 -15.17
N THR A 920 -13.79 23.35 -16.44
CA THR A 920 -14.51 23.95 -17.58
C THR A 920 -16.01 23.79 -17.42
N MET A 921 -16.43 22.63 -16.92
CA MET A 921 -17.80 22.28 -16.57
C MET A 921 -17.85 21.91 -15.09
N TYR A 922 -18.87 22.39 -14.38
CA TYR A 922 -19.22 21.91 -13.05
C TYR A 922 -20.73 21.72 -12.99
N ASP A 923 -21.20 20.48 -12.82
CA ASP A 923 -22.63 20.17 -12.75
C ASP A 923 -23.12 19.94 -11.32
N GLN A 924 -24.27 20.52 -10.99
CA GLN A 924 -24.91 20.38 -9.68
C GLN A 924 -26.40 20.04 -9.78
N ILE A 925 -26.78 18.99 -9.05
CA ILE A 925 -28.17 18.61 -8.80
C ILE A 925 -28.71 19.35 -7.57
N ASP A 926 -29.99 19.73 -7.62
CA ASP A 926 -30.73 20.36 -6.51
C ASP A 926 -32.21 19.91 -6.56
N VAL A 927 -33.00 20.10 -5.50
CA VAL A 927 -34.45 19.84 -5.53
C VAL A 927 -35.22 20.87 -6.37
N ASN A 928 -34.62 22.02 -6.67
CA ASN A 928 -35.21 23.08 -7.50
C ASN A 928 -34.16 23.69 -8.45
N LEU A 929 -34.57 24.04 -9.68
CA LEU A 929 -33.71 24.77 -10.61
C LEU A 929 -33.57 26.24 -10.18
N HIS A 930 -32.41 26.85 -10.45
CA HIS A 930 -32.15 28.26 -10.13
C HIS A 930 -33.03 29.25 -10.92
N LYS A 931 -33.39 28.89 -12.16
CA LYS A 931 -34.31 29.63 -13.04
C LYS A 931 -35.51 28.76 -13.45
N THR A 932 -36.36 29.27 -14.34
CA THR A 932 -37.57 28.58 -14.81
C THR A 932 -37.25 27.38 -15.70
N GLY A 933 -36.13 27.41 -16.42
CA GLY A 933 -35.53 26.28 -17.13
C GLY A 933 -34.12 25.98 -16.59
N GLY A 934 -33.25 25.48 -17.48
CA GLY A 934 -31.83 25.32 -17.18
C GLY A 934 -31.11 26.64 -16.91
N TYR A 935 -29.86 26.55 -16.50
CA TYR A 935 -29.04 27.72 -16.22
C TYR A 935 -27.54 27.41 -16.38
N PRO A 936 -26.81 28.17 -17.25
CA PRO A 936 -25.37 28.07 -17.39
C PRO A 936 -24.64 28.62 -16.16
N GLY A 937 -23.47 28.07 -15.84
CA GLY A 937 -22.56 28.72 -14.91
C GLY A 937 -21.59 27.77 -14.23
N TYR A 938 -21.19 28.11 -13.02
CA TYR A 938 -20.34 27.27 -12.19
C TYR A 938 -20.94 27.17 -10.78
N PRO A 939 -21.86 26.23 -10.50
CA PRO A 939 -22.25 25.11 -11.35
C PRO A 939 -23.42 25.38 -12.33
N THR A 940 -23.41 24.69 -13.46
CA THR A 940 -24.58 24.45 -14.29
C THR A 940 -25.67 23.73 -13.48
N SER A 941 -26.93 24.18 -13.61
CA SER A 941 -28.06 23.68 -12.81
C SER A 941 -29.30 23.45 -13.67
N ASN A 942 -29.31 22.33 -14.37
CA ASN A 942 -30.32 21.99 -15.38
C ASN A 942 -31.26 20.85 -14.95
N TYR A 943 -30.90 20.09 -13.90
CA TYR A 943 -31.61 18.87 -13.51
C TYR A 943 -31.95 18.88 -12.03
N THR A 944 -33.16 18.40 -11.70
CA THR A 944 -33.60 18.26 -10.32
C THR A 944 -33.42 16.84 -9.80
N GLY A 945 -33.07 16.71 -8.52
CA GLY A 945 -33.00 15.44 -7.81
C GLY A 945 -32.87 15.64 -6.30
N ASP A 946 -33.04 14.56 -5.55
CA ASP A 946 -32.84 14.53 -4.10
C ASP A 946 -31.96 13.33 -3.68
N ALA A 947 -31.52 13.35 -2.43
CA ALA A 947 -30.75 12.29 -1.79
C ALA A 947 -31.62 11.40 -0.87
N GLY A 948 -32.93 11.36 -1.11
CA GLY A 948 -33.89 10.63 -0.28
C GLY A 948 -33.73 9.11 -0.36
N PRO A 949 -34.06 8.37 0.73
CA PRO A 949 -33.96 6.92 0.74
C PRO A 949 -34.92 6.29 -0.28
N GLY A 950 -34.34 5.64 -1.30
CA GLY A 950 -35.07 4.98 -2.40
C GLY A 950 -34.88 5.63 -3.78
N ASN A 951 -34.44 6.90 -3.85
CA ASN A 951 -34.21 7.61 -5.11
C ASN A 951 -32.85 7.28 -5.72
N GLY A 952 -32.74 6.08 -6.30
CA GLY A 952 -31.62 5.65 -7.14
C GLY A 952 -31.40 4.14 -7.13
N ASN A 953 -31.49 3.50 -8.30
CA ASN A 953 -31.22 2.06 -8.47
C ASN A 953 -29.78 1.82 -8.97
N GLY A 954 -28.84 2.67 -8.56
CA GLY A 954 -27.52 2.81 -9.19
C GLY A 954 -27.53 3.76 -10.39
N TYR A 955 -26.47 3.68 -11.21
CA TYR A 955 -26.07 4.75 -12.13
C TYR A 955 -26.76 4.69 -13.51
N SER A 956 -27.40 3.58 -13.87
CA SER A 956 -27.95 3.36 -15.22
C SER A 956 -29.11 4.29 -15.61
N GLY A 957 -29.73 4.99 -14.66
CA GLY A 957 -30.84 5.93 -14.90
C GLY A 957 -30.42 7.38 -15.15
N TYR A 958 -29.18 7.77 -14.91
CA TYR A 958 -28.79 9.18 -14.80
C TYR A 958 -27.54 9.48 -15.63
N PHE A 959 -27.65 10.36 -16.64
CA PHE A 959 -26.57 10.55 -17.62
C PHE A 959 -25.27 11.09 -17.01
N LEU A 960 -25.34 11.99 -16.03
CA LEU A 960 -24.15 12.55 -15.33
C LEU A 960 -23.20 11.44 -14.87
N VAL A 961 -23.76 10.33 -14.37
CA VAL A 961 -23.02 9.16 -13.85
C VAL A 961 -22.94 7.99 -14.84
N ARG A 962 -23.28 8.22 -16.12
CA ARG A 962 -23.05 7.29 -17.24
C ARG A 962 -22.09 7.83 -18.29
N GLY A 963 -22.06 9.16 -18.45
CA GLY A 963 -21.18 9.91 -19.32
C GLY A 963 -21.93 10.83 -20.31
N PRO A 964 -21.22 11.79 -20.91
CA PRO A 964 -21.77 12.81 -21.80
C PRO A 964 -22.40 12.27 -23.10
N GLN A 965 -22.04 11.05 -23.53
CA GLN A 965 -22.68 10.31 -24.62
C GLN A 965 -24.13 9.92 -24.34
N TYR A 966 -24.64 10.17 -23.12
CA TYR A 966 -26.05 9.99 -22.77
C TYR A 966 -26.70 11.29 -22.29
N ALA A 967 -26.00 12.43 -22.36
CA ALA A 967 -26.55 13.74 -22.00
C ALA A 967 -27.66 14.12 -22.99
N ASP A 968 -28.73 14.75 -22.51
CA ASP A 968 -29.76 15.26 -23.41
C ASP A 968 -29.31 16.55 -24.14
N ASN A 969 -30.17 17.03 -25.04
CA ASN A 969 -29.94 18.24 -25.81
C ASN A 969 -29.88 19.52 -24.96
N VAL A 970 -30.32 19.50 -23.70
CA VAL A 970 -30.31 20.68 -22.81
C VAL A 970 -28.94 20.90 -22.17
N HIS A 971 -28.22 19.84 -21.78
CA HIS A 971 -26.95 19.99 -21.05
C HIS A 971 -25.92 20.84 -21.81
N PHE A 972 -25.59 20.46 -23.04
CA PHE A 972 -24.59 21.18 -23.85
C PHE A 972 -25.12 22.47 -24.50
N HIS A 973 -26.45 22.58 -24.72
CA HIS A 973 -27.13 23.82 -25.09
C HIS A 973 -26.88 24.91 -24.04
N GLU A 974 -27.21 24.63 -22.77
CA GLU A 974 -26.98 25.56 -21.67
C GLU A 974 -25.48 25.86 -21.51
N HIS A 975 -24.58 24.87 -21.61
CA HIS A 975 -23.13 25.12 -21.58
C HIS A 975 -22.68 26.07 -22.71
N GLY A 976 -23.35 26.05 -23.87
CA GLY A 976 -23.14 27.00 -24.98
C GLY A 976 -23.47 28.45 -24.62
N HIS A 977 -24.54 28.70 -23.85
CA HIS A 977 -24.78 30.03 -23.26
C HIS A 977 -23.63 30.46 -22.33
N GLY A 978 -23.05 29.51 -21.59
CA GLY A 978 -21.90 29.74 -20.71
C GLY A 978 -20.66 30.32 -21.42
N TYR A 979 -20.43 29.96 -22.69
CA TYR A 979 -19.34 30.50 -23.51
C TYR A 979 -19.60 31.91 -24.09
N TYR A 980 -20.72 32.55 -23.75
CA TYR A 980 -21.09 33.89 -24.23
C TYR A 980 -21.19 34.01 -25.77
N ILE A 981 -21.62 32.93 -26.44
CA ILE A 981 -21.88 32.93 -27.89
C ILE A 981 -22.91 34.02 -28.26
N GLY A 982 -23.94 34.23 -27.44
CA GLY A 982 -25.08 35.08 -27.77
C GLY A 982 -25.01 36.57 -27.45
N CYS A 983 -24.41 36.98 -26.32
CA CYS A 983 -24.77 38.28 -25.72
C CYS A 983 -23.88 39.48 -26.08
N ASN A 984 -22.73 39.31 -26.75
CA ASN A 984 -21.80 40.41 -27.09
C ASN A 984 -20.78 40.05 -28.20
N ARG A 985 -21.15 39.20 -29.16
CA ARG A 985 -20.23 38.63 -30.18
C ARG A 985 -20.75 38.83 -31.61
N PRO A 986 -19.86 38.79 -32.64
CA PRO A 986 -20.27 38.85 -34.05
C PRO A 986 -20.93 37.53 -34.49
N GLN A 987 -22.21 37.41 -34.16
CA GLN A 987 -23.14 36.40 -34.67
C GLN A 987 -24.34 37.11 -35.31
N LEU A 988 -25.15 36.36 -36.08
CA LEU A 988 -26.37 36.90 -36.68
C LEU A 988 -27.39 37.25 -35.57
N PRO A 989 -27.96 38.47 -35.56
CA PRO A 989 -28.98 38.84 -34.57
C PRO A 989 -30.19 37.89 -34.63
N GLY A 990 -30.57 37.34 -33.49
CA GLY A 990 -31.67 36.37 -33.36
C GLY A 990 -31.24 34.90 -33.28
N GLU A 991 -30.02 34.55 -33.71
CA GLU A 991 -29.58 33.15 -33.82
C GLU A 991 -28.96 32.55 -32.54
N ILE A 992 -29.08 33.22 -31.38
CA ILE A 992 -28.46 32.78 -30.11
C ILE A 992 -28.78 31.31 -29.83
N GLU A 993 -30.07 31.00 -29.74
CA GLU A 993 -30.61 29.67 -29.40
C GLU A 993 -30.32 28.61 -30.47
N SER A 994 -29.94 29.03 -31.68
CA SER A 994 -29.52 28.15 -32.78
C SER A 994 -28.04 27.76 -32.62
N VAL A 995 -27.16 28.75 -32.49
CA VAL A 995 -25.68 28.57 -32.55
C VAL A 995 -25.15 27.82 -31.32
N ILE A 996 -25.74 28.01 -30.13
CA ILE A 996 -25.26 27.32 -28.92
C ILE A 996 -25.38 25.79 -28.98
N ASN A 997 -26.30 25.24 -29.79
CA ASN A 997 -26.47 23.79 -29.92
C ASN A 997 -25.27 23.09 -30.58
N LEU A 998 -24.39 23.84 -31.28
CA LEU A 998 -23.20 23.29 -31.93
C LEU A 998 -22.30 22.52 -30.96
N LEU A 999 -22.32 22.84 -29.66
CA LEU A 999 -21.57 22.09 -28.66
C LEU A 999 -22.09 20.66 -28.48
N HIS A 1000 -23.41 20.45 -28.51
CA HIS A 1000 -24.01 19.11 -28.37
C HIS A 1000 -23.59 18.23 -29.55
N VAL A 1001 -23.84 18.73 -30.77
CA VAL A 1001 -23.47 18.08 -32.05
C VAL A 1001 -21.99 17.70 -32.06
N ALA A 1002 -21.11 18.65 -31.71
CA ALA A 1002 -19.66 18.42 -31.73
C ALA A 1002 -19.21 17.38 -30.71
N VAL A 1003 -19.74 17.39 -29.48
CA VAL A 1003 -19.40 16.39 -28.46
C VAL A 1003 -19.84 15.00 -28.90
N TRP A 1004 -21.08 14.84 -29.34
CA TRP A 1004 -21.62 13.55 -29.77
C TRP A 1004 -20.91 13.00 -31.03
N ASN A 1005 -20.76 13.81 -32.08
CA ASN A 1005 -20.13 13.38 -33.32
C ASN A 1005 -18.62 13.17 -33.18
N GLN A 1006 -17.87 14.14 -32.63
CA GLN A 1006 -16.39 14.11 -32.67
C GLN A 1006 -15.75 13.24 -31.58
N ARG A 1007 -16.49 12.88 -30.51
CA ARG A 1007 -15.96 12.03 -29.41
C ARG A 1007 -16.68 10.70 -29.25
N PHE A 1008 -17.99 10.65 -29.49
CA PHE A 1008 -18.80 9.47 -29.15
C PHE A 1008 -19.36 8.72 -30.37
N GLY A 1009 -19.02 9.16 -31.59
CA GLY A 1009 -19.23 8.39 -32.81
C GLY A 1009 -20.65 8.39 -33.36
N TYR A 1010 -21.50 9.30 -32.88
CA TYR A 1010 -22.81 9.57 -33.48
C TYR A 1010 -22.63 10.13 -34.90
N SER A 1011 -23.57 9.83 -35.82
CA SER A 1011 -23.57 10.51 -37.12
C SER A 1011 -23.93 12.00 -36.94
N LEU A 1012 -23.67 12.83 -37.96
CA LEU A 1012 -24.05 14.25 -37.92
C LEU A 1012 -25.57 14.46 -38.00
N ASP A 1013 -26.33 13.44 -38.44
CA ASP A 1013 -27.79 13.49 -38.49
C ASP A 1013 -28.43 12.98 -37.17
N ASP A 1014 -27.70 12.18 -36.38
CA ASP A 1014 -28.13 11.70 -35.05
C ASP A 1014 -27.74 12.65 -33.89
N ALA A 1015 -26.86 13.62 -34.15
CA ALA A 1015 -26.21 14.50 -33.17
C ALA A 1015 -26.62 15.98 -33.32
#